data_AF-A0A8H7ELE8-F1
#
_entry.id   AF-A0A8H7ELE8-F1
#
_cell.length_a   1.000
_cell.length_b   1.000
_cell.length_c   1.000
_cell.angle_alpha   90.00
_cell.angle_beta   90.00
_cell.angle_gamma   90.00
#
_symmetry.space_group_name_H-M   'P 1'
#
loop_
_entity.id
_entity.type
_entity.pdbx_description
1 polymer ?
#
loop_
_entity_poly.entity_id
_entity_poly.type
_entity_poly.pdbx_seq_one_letter_code
_entity_poly.pdbx_strand_id
1 'polypeptide(L)'
;MIRPVILGLVGFQAPPMYGDYEAQRHWMEITTQLPTSQWYRYDLQWWGLDYPPLTAFHSWLCGKIGSQMQPDWFALDSSRGHESPESKFFMRSTVIVSEALIYIPAVLVFCHILYGTESYLKKYIAATLILMQPALLMIDHGHFQYNSVMLGLALWAINGFLTNHYVLGSIFFCASLAFKQMALYYAPAVFAFLLGKCFQKGPSLFFKLAITVMLTFGILFAPWLTSLDDFLQVVHRIFPVARGLYEDKVANVWCALNIVIKLRQILTLETTLKLSLFTTIVAVLPTSIHLGLSPSRKRFIYALVNSSMAFYLLSFQVHEKSILLPALPITLLMIEEPVAVSIFMRAAMFSMFPLLKREGLALPYFVTTELWNYLARGHGSEVNRTEYYATMDMKKMTNVAFVLWHAIEWMIPPPAHLPDIYTVFNAVISCGIFCTLYLYFVYRQFNLVSSTNHHRKTHMARRVVVTGLGLVTPVGVGVKTAWNNLLNGHCGVTSLAHVPEYEKLPVRIAARVPEGPKDQGQFTPNEWLDRGDERTMAKFTQYALAAARQALNDAEWIPQDDLSKQRTGVCIGSGMGSLEDIVSASLAYSASGHRKISPMFVPRILVNMAAGHLTMKHGFQGPNHAVSTACTTGAHSLGDAARFIQYGDADVMVAGGTEAAIHPLAIAGFAKYEPQGFRISVGSDNLSRAKSLASGYDDHPTASSRPFDSDRSGFVMGEGAGVVVLEELEHAKRRGAKIYAELRGYGLSGDAHHMTAPPEDGRGAALSMKRALAAAKLGSAEIDYINAHATSTPVGDAAENRAIKQVFEGYWNKINVSSTKGATGHLLGAAGSVEAIFTILAVHHNILPPTLNLHKLDEEFNLNYVPLMAQEGKEIRAALTNSFGFGGTNATLCFTKVDK
;
A
#
# COMPACT_ATOMS: atom_id res chain seq x y z
N MET A 1 -13.99 -55.90 15.16
CA MET A 1 -15.00 -55.27 16.04
C MET A 1 -14.65 -53.78 16.20
N ILE A 2 -14.81 -53.00 15.12
CA ILE A 2 -14.39 -51.58 15.04
C ILE A 2 -15.60 -50.75 14.63
N ARG A 3 -16.27 -50.14 15.61
CA ARG A 3 -17.23 -49.00 15.54
C ARG A 3 -17.47 -48.52 16.98
N PRO A 4 -17.56 -47.21 17.30
CA PRO A 4 -17.22 -46.01 16.55
C PRO A 4 -16.22 -45.13 17.35
N VAL A 5 -14.92 -45.25 17.07
CA VAL A 5 -13.88 -44.37 17.66
C VAL A 5 -13.76 -43.03 16.90
N ILE A 6 -14.47 -42.89 15.78
CA ILE A 6 -14.34 -41.72 14.88
C ILE A 6 -15.35 -40.60 15.21
N LEU A 7 -16.37 -40.86 16.03
CA LEU A 7 -17.46 -39.92 16.30
C LEU A 7 -17.53 -39.39 17.74
N GLY A 8 -16.42 -39.50 18.51
CA GLY A 8 -16.30 -39.08 19.92
C GLY A 8 -17.25 -37.93 20.29
N LEU A 9 -18.22 -38.25 21.15
CA LEU A 9 -19.30 -37.36 21.55
C LEU A 9 -19.05 -36.85 22.96
N VAL A 10 -19.33 -35.57 23.17
CA VAL A 10 -19.46 -34.98 24.50
C VAL A 10 -20.65 -35.57 25.24
N GLY A 11 -20.43 -36.14 26.42
CA GLY A 11 -21.51 -36.56 27.32
C GLY A 11 -22.37 -37.73 26.82
N PHE A 12 -21.92 -38.49 25.81
CA PHE A 12 -22.65 -39.67 25.31
C PHE A 12 -22.90 -40.64 26.45
N GLN A 13 -24.18 -40.87 26.76
CA GLN A 13 -24.62 -41.73 27.86
C GLN A 13 -24.03 -41.31 29.23
N ALA A 14 -23.99 -40.00 29.51
CA ALA A 14 -23.59 -39.46 30.82
C ALA A 14 -24.80 -38.88 31.60
N PRO A 15 -25.73 -39.72 32.09
CA PRO A 15 -26.72 -39.26 33.06
C PRO A 15 -26.03 -38.77 34.35
N PRO A 16 -26.60 -37.80 35.09
CA PRO A 16 -28.00 -37.40 35.03
C PRO A 16 -28.34 -36.23 34.09
N MET A 17 -27.41 -35.37 33.66
CA MET A 17 -27.75 -34.15 32.90
C MET A 17 -27.23 -34.07 31.46
N TYR A 18 -26.44 -35.02 30.95
CA TYR A 18 -25.85 -34.97 29.60
C TYR A 18 -25.01 -33.69 29.34
N GLY A 19 -24.34 -33.58 28.18
CA GLY A 19 -23.40 -32.49 27.87
C GLY A 19 -24.00 -31.28 27.14
N ASP A 20 -23.14 -30.40 26.59
CA ASP A 20 -23.55 -29.18 25.86
C ASP A 20 -24.47 -29.45 24.66
N TYR A 21 -24.40 -30.66 24.05
CA TYR A 21 -25.34 -31.12 23.03
C TYR A 21 -26.80 -31.07 23.51
N GLU A 22 -27.06 -31.61 24.71
CA GLU A 22 -28.41 -31.66 25.28
C GLU A 22 -28.90 -30.26 25.63
N ALA A 23 -28.01 -29.38 26.09
CA ALA A 23 -28.36 -27.98 26.33
C ALA A 23 -28.89 -27.30 25.06
N GLN A 24 -28.18 -27.43 23.93
CA GLN A 24 -28.62 -26.86 22.66
C GLN A 24 -29.92 -27.50 22.15
N ARG A 25 -30.05 -28.84 22.26
CA ARG A 25 -31.28 -29.56 21.86
C ARG A 25 -32.47 -29.10 22.69
N HIS A 26 -32.30 -28.99 24.00
CA HIS A 26 -33.32 -28.51 24.91
C HIS A 26 -33.70 -27.05 24.62
N TRP A 27 -32.76 -26.19 24.24
CA TRP A 27 -33.08 -24.83 23.81
C TRP A 27 -33.93 -24.81 22.52
N MET A 28 -33.70 -25.72 21.58
CA MET A 28 -34.57 -25.88 20.41
C MET A 28 -35.96 -26.41 20.78
N GLU A 29 -36.05 -27.31 21.74
CA GLU A 29 -37.31 -27.81 22.31
C GLU A 29 -38.13 -26.68 22.97
N ILE A 30 -37.56 -25.98 23.96
CA ILE A 30 -38.30 -24.94 24.70
C ILE A 30 -38.72 -23.79 23.78
N THR A 31 -37.87 -23.38 22.84
CA THR A 31 -38.17 -22.23 21.99
C THR A 31 -39.24 -22.54 20.95
N THR A 32 -39.34 -23.80 20.50
CA THR A 32 -40.34 -24.21 19.51
C THR A 32 -41.70 -24.52 20.10
N GLN A 33 -41.75 -24.99 21.35
CA GLN A 33 -42.96 -25.48 22.01
C GLN A 33 -43.60 -24.46 22.96
N LEU A 34 -42.82 -23.52 23.51
CA LEU A 34 -43.30 -22.53 24.49
C LEU A 34 -43.38 -21.12 23.90
N PRO A 35 -44.28 -20.26 24.42
CA PRO A 35 -44.30 -18.84 24.07
C PRO A 35 -43.03 -18.11 24.58
N THR A 36 -42.65 -17.00 23.93
CA THR A 36 -41.43 -16.23 24.24
C THR A 36 -41.32 -15.77 25.69
N SER A 37 -42.46 -15.52 26.37
CA SER A 37 -42.51 -15.14 27.78
C SER A 37 -42.01 -16.25 28.73
N GLN A 38 -41.99 -17.51 28.29
CA GLN A 38 -41.55 -18.65 29.10
C GLN A 38 -40.12 -19.10 28.80
N TRP A 39 -39.51 -18.66 27.70
CA TRP A 39 -38.19 -19.13 27.25
C TRP A 39 -37.08 -19.00 28.31
N TYR A 40 -37.14 -17.97 29.17
CA TYR A 40 -36.16 -17.70 30.22
C TYR A 40 -36.67 -17.99 31.64
N ARG A 41 -37.81 -18.69 31.76
CA ARG A 41 -38.45 -19.04 33.05
C ARG A 41 -38.69 -20.53 33.20
N TYR A 42 -38.84 -21.23 32.07
CA TYR A 42 -39.14 -22.64 32.05
C TYR A 42 -37.94 -23.48 32.51
N ASP A 43 -38.22 -24.40 33.44
CA ASP A 43 -37.31 -25.41 34.01
C ASP A 43 -35.84 -24.99 34.11
N LEU A 44 -35.57 -23.94 34.90
CA LEU A 44 -34.24 -23.35 35.02
C LEU A 44 -33.16 -24.30 35.57
N GLN A 45 -33.55 -25.43 36.17
CA GLN A 45 -32.64 -26.44 36.71
C GLN A 45 -32.14 -27.41 35.63
N TRP A 46 -32.91 -27.61 34.55
CA TRP A 46 -32.55 -28.49 33.44
C TRP A 46 -32.15 -27.67 32.20
N TRP A 47 -30.87 -27.32 32.11
CA TRP A 47 -30.31 -26.58 30.96
C TRP A 47 -31.13 -25.36 30.52
N GLY A 48 -31.56 -24.53 31.48
CA GLY A 48 -32.28 -23.29 31.19
C GLY A 48 -31.52 -22.37 30.23
N LEU A 49 -32.25 -21.51 29.53
CA LEU A 49 -31.67 -20.61 28.53
C LEU A 49 -30.80 -19.53 29.20
N ASP A 50 -29.51 -19.56 28.89
CA ASP A 50 -28.47 -18.71 29.53
C ASP A 50 -27.84 -17.68 28.57
N TYR A 51 -28.21 -17.74 27.29
CA TYR A 51 -27.70 -16.84 26.25
C TYR A 51 -28.74 -15.79 25.84
N PRO A 52 -28.32 -14.66 25.27
CA PRO A 52 -29.24 -13.58 24.96
C PRO A 52 -30.17 -13.90 23.78
N PRO A 53 -31.15 -13.01 23.50
CA PRO A 53 -32.27 -13.30 22.59
C PRO A 53 -31.92 -13.83 21.19
N LEU A 54 -30.79 -13.44 20.60
CA LEU A 54 -30.45 -13.90 19.25
C LEU A 54 -30.11 -15.38 19.22
N THR A 55 -29.55 -15.96 20.29
CA THR A 55 -29.43 -17.42 20.40
C THR A 55 -30.81 -18.06 20.49
N ALA A 56 -31.73 -17.50 21.27
CA ALA A 56 -33.08 -18.05 21.39
C ALA A 56 -33.80 -18.13 20.03
N PHE A 57 -33.71 -17.06 19.23
CA PHE A 57 -34.25 -17.04 17.86
C PHE A 57 -33.55 -18.01 16.92
N HIS A 58 -32.23 -18.18 17.07
CA HIS A 58 -31.47 -19.17 16.30
C HIS A 58 -31.87 -20.61 16.66
N SER A 59 -31.98 -20.93 17.95
CA SER A 59 -32.51 -22.21 18.44
C SER A 59 -33.95 -22.44 17.98
N TRP A 60 -34.79 -21.42 18.00
CA TRP A 60 -36.16 -21.50 17.49
C TRP A 60 -36.19 -21.86 16.00
N LEU A 61 -35.38 -21.19 15.18
CA LEU A 61 -35.31 -21.43 13.75
C LEU A 61 -34.81 -22.86 13.45
N CYS A 62 -33.71 -23.27 14.08
CA CYS A 62 -33.17 -24.62 13.92
C CYS A 62 -34.17 -25.67 14.41
N GLY A 63 -34.79 -25.47 15.57
CA GLY A 63 -35.82 -26.35 16.10
C GLY A 63 -37.03 -26.47 15.18
N LYS A 64 -37.53 -25.36 14.61
CA LYS A 64 -38.67 -25.41 13.66
C LYS A 64 -38.34 -26.23 12.41
N ILE A 65 -37.15 -26.05 11.84
CA ILE A 65 -36.70 -26.85 10.69
C ILE A 65 -36.59 -28.33 11.09
N GLY A 66 -36.01 -28.61 12.25
CA GLY A 66 -35.86 -29.99 12.74
C GLY A 66 -37.19 -30.67 13.05
N SER A 67 -38.15 -29.98 13.66
CA SER A 67 -39.49 -30.49 13.93
C SER A 67 -40.30 -30.77 12.67
N GLN A 68 -40.01 -30.10 11.55
CA GLN A 68 -40.63 -30.44 10.25
C GLN A 68 -40.11 -31.76 9.69
N MET A 69 -38.88 -32.16 10.05
CA MET A 69 -38.28 -33.43 9.63
C MET A 69 -38.71 -34.57 10.57
N GLN A 70 -38.60 -34.35 11.87
CA GLN A 70 -38.98 -35.32 12.89
C GLN A 70 -39.41 -34.57 14.17
N PRO A 71 -40.73 -34.51 14.47
CA PRO A 71 -41.25 -33.82 15.65
C PRO A 71 -40.69 -34.34 16.98
N ASP A 72 -40.42 -35.65 17.08
CA ASP A 72 -40.01 -36.32 18.32
C ASP A 72 -38.66 -35.83 18.87
N TRP A 73 -37.81 -35.21 18.05
CA TRP A 73 -36.50 -34.69 18.49
C TRP A 73 -36.61 -33.52 19.48
N PHE A 74 -37.72 -32.77 19.42
CA PHE A 74 -37.94 -31.52 20.16
C PHE A 74 -39.33 -31.49 20.80
N ALA A 75 -39.85 -32.66 21.16
CA ALA A 75 -41.11 -32.79 21.87
C ALA A 75 -40.93 -32.41 23.34
N LEU A 76 -41.76 -31.50 23.85
CA LEU A 76 -41.65 -30.95 25.20
C LEU A 76 -41.66 -32.08 26.24
N ASP A 77 -40.68 -32.07 27.14
CA ASP A 77 -40.44 -33.01 28.25
C ASP A 77 -40.12 -34.47 27.87
N SER A 78 -40.73 -34.98 26.79
CA SER A 78 -40.58 -36.35 26.32
C SER A 78 -39.28 -36.60 25.56
N SER A 79 -38.67 -35.56 24.99
CA SER A 79 -37.42 -35.66 24.22
C SER A 79 -36.15 -35.38 25.03
N ARG A 80 -36.25 -35.26 26.36
CA ARG A 80 -35.09 -35.02 27.25
C ARG A 80 -34.08 -36.17 27.14
N GLY A 81 -32.82 -35.83 26.85
CA GLY A 81 -31.75 -36.79 26.62
C GLY A 81 -31.89 -37.58 25.32
N HIS A 82 -32.70 -37.11 24.35
CA HIS A 82 -32.89 -37.82 23.08
C HIS A 82 -31.61 -37.82 22.23
N GLU A 83 -31.12 -39.03 21.93
CA GLU A 83 -29.89 -39.23 21.17
C GLU A 83 -30.05 -40.30 20.07
N SER A 84 -30.62 -39.92 18.91
CA SER A 84 -30.60 -40.75 17.70
C SER A 84 -29.46 -40.35 16.75
N PRO A 85 -28.92 -41.27 15.92
CA PRO A 85 -27.95 -40.93 14.89
C PRO A 85 -28.43 -39.80 13.95
N GLU A 86 -29.72 -39.80 13.62
CA GLU A 86 -30.36 -38.82 12.74
C GLU A 86 -30.45 -37.44 13.41
N SER A 87 -30.88 -37.39 14.68
CA SER A 87 -30.90 -36.15 15.46
C SER A 87 -29.50 -35.55 15.60
N LYS A 88 -28.49 -36.39 15.86
CA LYS A 88 -27.08 -35.95 15.95
C LYS A 88 -26.55 -35.40 14.62
N PHE A 89 -26.89 -36.06 13.51
CA PHE A 89 -26.51 -35.59 12.18
C PHE A 89 -27.17 -34.24 11.86
N PHE A 90 -28.47 -34.09 12.16
CA PHE A 90 -29.19 -32.84 12.01
C PHE A 90 -28.52 -31.72 12.80
N MET A 91 -28.33 -31.94 14.11
CA MET A 91 -27.71 -30.97 15.01
C MET A 91 -26.33 -30.53 14.50
N ARG A 92 -25.44 -31.45 14.09
CA ARG A 92 -24.12 -31.09 13.52
C ARG A 92 -24.23 -30.31 12.22
N SER A 93 -25.19 -30.66 11.37
CA SER A 93 -25.46 -29.95 10.11
C SER A 93 -25.87 -28.51 10.37
N THR A 94 -26.64 -28.22 11.42
CA THR A 94 -27.01 -26.85 11.78
C THR A 94 -25.81 -26.00 12.18
N VAL A 95 -24.80 -26.58 12.85
CA VAL A 95 -23.54 -25.88 13.20
C VAL A 95 -22.79 -25.51 11.93
N ILE A 96 -22.58 -26.49 11.03
CA ILE A 96 -21.89 -26.30 9.75
C ILE A 96 -22.59 -25.24 8.88
N VAL A 97 -23.93 -25.33 8.77
CA VAL A 97 -24.71 -24.36 7.98
C VAL A 97 -24.61 -22.96 8.58
N SER A 98 -24.69 -22.84 9.91
CA SER A 98 -24.57 -21.53 10.58
C SER A 98 -23.18 -20.92 10.38
N GLU A 99 -22.13 -21.74 10.45
CA GLU A 99 -20.74 -21.33 10.15
C GLU A 99 -20.60 -20.87 8.68
N ALA A 100 -21.14 -21.64 7.74
CA ALA A 100 -21.05 -21.36 6.31
C ALA A 100 -21.79 -20.07 5.91
N LEU A 101 -22.88 -19.73 6.61
CA LEU A 101 -23.65 -18.51 6.35
C LEU A 101 -23.02 -17.26 6.97
N ILE A 102 -22.36 -17.40 8.12
CA ILE A 102 -21.96 -16.24 8.94
C ILE A 102 -20.44 -16.09 9.01
N TYR A 103 -19.73 -17.13 9.45
CA TYR A 103 -18.29 -17.06 9.73
C TYR A 103 -17.44 -17.11 8.46
N ILE A 104 -17.68 -18.08 7.57
CA ILE A 104 -16.87 -18.25 6.35
C ILE A 104 -16.87 -16.98 5.48
N PRO A 105 -18.05 -16.37 5.16
CA PRO A 105 -18.08 -15.14 4.38
C PRO A 105 -17.36 -13.99 5.08
N ALA A 106 -17.50 -13.86 6.41
CA ALA A 106 -16.83 -12.82 7.18
C ALA A 106 -15.30 -12.91 7.06
N VAL A 107 -14.74 -14.12 7.12
CA VAL A 107 -13.30 -14.37 6.96
C VAL A 107 -12.82 -14.05 5.54
N LEU A 108 -13.57 -14.47 4.52
CA LEU A 108 -13.23 -14.19 3.13
C LEU A 108 -13.24 -12.69 2.83
N VAL A 109 -14.25 -11.96 3.34
CA VAL A 109 -14.33 -10.50 3.22
C VAL A 109 -13.18 -9.83 3.97
N PHE A 110 -12.86 -10.28 5.19
CA PHE A 110 -11.73 -9.76 5.97
C PHE A 110 -10.41 -9.88 5.19
N CYS A 111 -10.12 -11.08 4.68
CA CYS A 111 -8.88 -11.34 3.93
C CYS A 111 -8.83 -10.53 2.62
N HIS A 112 -9.97 -10.31 1.97
CA HIS A 112 -10.04 -9.45 0.80
C HIS A 112 -9.76 -7.97 1.15
N ILE A 113 -10.32 -7.46 2.26
CA ILE A 113 -10.11 -6.07 2.71
C ILE A 113 -8.62 -5.79 2.99
N LEU A 114 -7.89 -6.75 3.58
CA LEU A 114 -6.49 -6.56 3.95
C LEU A 114 -5.50 -6.91 2.83
N TYR A 115 -5.73 -8.00 2.09
CA TYR A 115 -4.72 -8.56 1.18
C TYR A 115 -5.13 -8.56 -0.29
N GLY A 116 -6.34 -8.10 -0.63
CA GLY A 116 -6.91 -8.21 -1.97
C GLY A 116 -6.10 -7.55 -3.08
N THR A 117 -5.34 -6.50 -2.76
CA THR A 117 -4.51 -5.74 -3.72
C THR A 117 -3.03 -6.09 -3.67
N GLU A 118 -2.56 -6.81 -2.65
CA GLU A 118 -1.13 -7.07 -2.46
C GLU A 118 -0.68 -8.38 -3.12
N SER A 119 -1.41 -9.47 -2.90
CA SER A 119 -1.05 -10.79 -3.44
C SER A 119 -2.22 -11.75 -3.33
N TYR A 120 -2.57 -12.39 -4.45
CA TYR A 120 -3.56 -13.45 -4.50
C TYR A 120 -3.19 -14.57 -3.51
N LEU A 121 -1.93 -15.02 -3.51
CA LEU A 121 -1.46 -16.11 -2.66
C LEU A 121 -1.60 -15.79 -1.16
N LYS A 122 -1.19 -14.59 -0.72
CA LYS A 122 -1.31 -14.17 0.69
C LYS A 122 -2.76 -14.17 1.19
N LYS A 123 -3.69 -13.67 0.36
CA LYS A 123 -5.13 -13.64 0.66
C LYS A 123 -5.67 -15.04 0.98
N TYR A 124 -5.39 -16.03 0.13
CA TYR A 124 -5.92 -17.39 0.33
C TYR A 124 -5.21 -18.12 1.47
N ILE A 125 -3.91 -17.91 1.66
CA ILE A 125 -3.19 -18.46 2.82
C ILE A 125 -3.81 -17.95 4.12
N ALA A 126 -4.02 -16.64 4.25
CA ALA A 126 -4.63 -16.05 5.44
C ALA A 126 -6.04 -16.60 5.69
N ALA A 127 -6.87 -16.69 4.64
CA ALA A 127 -8.21 -17.25 4.73
C ALA A 127 -8.18 -18.71 5.20
N THR A 128 -7.33 -19.55 4.61
CA THR A 128 -7.19 -20.95 4.99
C THR A 128 -6.76 -21.10 6.45
N LEU A 129 -5.78 -20.31 6.92
CA LEU A 129 -5.29 -20.40 8.29
C LEU A 129 -6.30 -19.93 9.33
N ILE A 130 -7.12 -18.92 9.03
CA ILE A 130 -8.20 -18.45 9.90
C ILE A 130 -9.34 -19.47 9.94
N LEU A 131 -9.77 -19.99 8.78
CA LEU A 131 -10.85 -20.97 8.70
C LEU A 131 -10.47 -22.32 9.33
N MET A 132 -9.20 -22.72 9.25
CA MET A 132 -8.71 -23.97 9.83
C MET A 132 -8.28 -23.83 11.30
N GLN A 133 -8.67 -22.76 11.99
CA GLN A 133 -8.31 -22.51 13.39
C GLN A 133 -8.73 -23.70 14.28
N PRO A 134 -7.78 -24.49 14.83
CA PRO A 134 -8.08 -25.77 15.48
C PRO A 134 -8.95 -25.60 16.73
N ALA A 135 -8.73 -24.52 17.50
CA ALA A 135 -9.49 -24.26 18.71
C ALA A 135 -10.99 -24.09 18.43
N LEU A 136 -11.35 -23.32 17.40
CA LEU A 136 -12.76 -23.10 17.04
C LEU A 136 -13.37 -24.38 16.48
N LEU A 137 -12.65 -25.08 15.60
CA LEU A 137 -13.11 -26.34 15.01
C LEU A 137 -13.42 -27.39 16.09
N MET A 138 -12.55 -27.54 17.08
CA MET A 138 -12.71 -28.52 18.14
C MET A 138 -13.89 -28.19 19.07
N ILE A 139 -14.12 -26.91 19.37
CA ILE A 139 -15.23 -26.52 20.24
C ILE A 139 -16.57 -26.56 19.52
N ASP A 140 -16.67 -26.08 18.28
CA ASP A 140 -17.96 -26.06 17.58
C ASP A 140 -18.34 -27.45 17.04
N HIS A 141 -17.42 -28.14 16.37
CA HIS A 141 -17.72 -29.42 15.69
C HIS A 141 -17.39 -30.67 16.52
N GLY A 142 -16.54 -30.54 17.54
CA GLY A 142 -16.25 -31.58 18.52
C GLY A 142 -17.13 -31.44 19.77
N HIS A 143 -17.00 -30.30 20.46
CA HIS A 143 -17.70 -30.03 21.73
C HIS A 143 -19.18 -29.63 21.56
N PHE A 144 -19.63 -29.40 20.31
CA PHE A 144 -21.00 -29.00 19.96
C PHE A 144 -21.40 -27.63 20.52
N GLN A 145 -20.96 -26.58 19.83
CA GLN A 145 -21.25 -25.19 20.17
C GLN A 145 -21.47 -24.33 18.90
N TYR A 146 -22.10 -23.17 19.07
CA TYR A 146 -22.30 -22.18 17.99
C TYR A 146 -21.42 -20.93 18.19
N ASN A 147 -20.13 -21.09 18.49
CA ASN A 147 -19.25 -19.91 18.70
C ASN A 147 -18.89 -19.24 17.37
N SER A 148 -18.81 -19.97 16.27
CA SER A 148 -18.61 -19.47 14.91
C SER A 148 -19.62 -18.40 14.51
N VAL A 149 -20.87 -18.51 14.97
CA VAL A 149 -21.90 -17.49 14.74
C VAL A 149 -21.55 -16.18 15.44
N MET A 150 -21.28 -16.23 16.75
CA MET A 150 -20.89 -15.06 17.52
C MET A 150 -19.58 -14.43 17.01
N LEU A 151 -18.54 -15.24 16.79
CA LEU A 151 -17.26 -14.77 16.26
C LEU A 151 -17.39 -14.24 14.83
N GLY A 152 -18.26 -14.83 14.01
CA GLY A 152 -18.54 -14.36 12.66
C GLY A 152 -19.28 -13.02 12.64
N LEU A 153 -20.26 -12.82 13.52
CA LEU A 153 -20.91 -11.51 13.72
C LEU A 153 -19.91 -10.47 14.23
N ALA A 154 -19.03 -10.82 15.17
CA ALA A 154 -17.95 -9.95 15.62
C ALA A 154 -16.98 -9.60 14.47
N LEU A 155 -16.64 -10.56 13.60
CA LEU A 155 -15.79 -10.33 12.45
C LEU A 155 -16.46 -9.46 11.38
N TRP A 156 -17.77 -9.63 11.15
CA TRP A 156 -18.55 -8.71 10.31
C TRP A 156 -18.56 -7.29 10.88
N ALA A 157 -18.64 -7.13 12.19
CA ALA A 157 -18.49 -5.84 12.85
C ALA A 157 -17.11 -5.23 12.57
N ILE A 158 -16.04 -6.02 12.77
CA ILE A 158 -14.66 -5.62 12.48
C ILE A 158 -14.51 -5.20 11.01
N ASN A 159 -15.04 -5.98 10.05
CA ASN A 159 -15.04 -5.64 8.61
C ASN A 159 -15.72 -4.29 8.35
N GLY A 160 -16.89 -4.05 8.96
CA GLY A 160 -17.59 -2.77 8.89
C GLY A 160 -16.74 -1.61 9.44
N PHE A 161 -16.09 -1.80 10.59
CA PHE A 161 -15.24 -0.79 11.20
C PHE A 161 -13.98 -0.50 10.38
N LEU A 162 -13.33 -1.52 9.81
CA LEU A 162 -12.15 -1.36 8.96
C LEU A 162 -12.46 -0.64 7.64
N THR A 163 -13.66 -0.85 7.09
CA THR A 163 -14.13 -0.21 5.84
C THR A 163 -14.87 1.11 6.05
N ASN A 164 -14.90 1.63 7.29
CA ASN A 164 -15.59 2.88 7.69
C ASN A 164 -17.13 2.85 7.63
N HIS A 165 -17.75 1.67 7.52
CA HIS A 165 -19.19 1.45 7.63
C HIS A 165 -19.60 1.28 9.11
N TYR A 166 -19.39 2.31 9.94
CA TYR A 166 -19.53 2.20 11.39
C TYR A 166 -20.94 1.84 11.88
N VAL A 167 -21.98 2.31 11.19
CA VAL A 167 -23.38 1.99 11.52
C VAL A 167 -23.64 0.49 11.32
N LEU A 168 -23.32 -0.03 10.14
CA LEU A 168 -23.48 -1.45 9.83
C LEU A 168 -22.63 -2.33 10.75
N GLY A 169 -21.38 -1.93 11.01
CA GLY A 169 -20.51 -2.63 11.95
C GLY A 169 -21.08 -2.67 13.38
N SER A 170 -21.75 -1.59 13.81
CA SER A 170 -22.37 -1.53 15.14
C SER A 170 -23.60 -2.45 15.26
N ILE A 171 -24.39 -2.60 14.19
CA ILE A 171 -25.49 -3.57 14.14
C ILE A 171 -24.95 -4.99 14.33
N PHE A 172 -23.92 -5.37 13.57
CA PHE A 172 -23.29 -6.68 13.70
C PHE A 172 -22.65 -6.90 15.07
N PHE A 173 -22.05 -5.86 15.68
CA PHE A 173 -21.49 -5.98 17.02
C PHE A 173 -22.58 -6.19 18.08
N CYS A 174 -23.71 -5.46 17.99
CA CYS A 174 -24.86 -5.68 18.86
C CYS A 174 -25.45 -7.08 18.67
N ALA A 175 -25.55 -7.56 17.43
CA ALA A 175 -25.98 -8.93 17.13
C ALA A 175 -25.03 -9.97 17.74
N SER A 176 -23.71 -9.76 17.65
CA SER A 176 -22.72 -10.63 18.30
C SER A 176 -22.90 -10.69 19.82
N LEU A 177 -23.13 -9.54 20.47
CA LEU A 177 -23.40 -9.45 21.90
C LEU A 177 -24.71 -10.12 22.28
N ALA A 178 -25.74 -10.00 21.43
CA ALA A 178 -27.04 -10.61 21.60
C ALA A 178 -27.07 -12.12 21.26
N PHE A 179 -26.00 -12.66 20.66
CA PHE A 179 -25.84 -14.10 20.45
C PHE A 179 -25.12 -14.74 21.63
N LYS A 180 -23.93 -14.26 22.00
CA LYS A 180 -23.26 -14.67 23.24
C LYS A 180 -22.66 -13.44 23.89
N GLN A 181 -23.06 -13.20 25.14
CA GLN A 181 -22.63 -12.06 25.95
C GLN A 181 -21.11 -11.97 26.14
N MET A 182 -20.41 -13.10 25.98
CA MET A 182 -18.95 -13.17 26.10
C MET A 182 -18.23 -12.29 25.06
N ALA A 183 -18.88 -11.91 23.95
CA ALA A 183 -18.35 -10.91 23.01
C ALA A 183 -18.10 -9.52 23.65
N LEU A 184 -18.59 -9.27 24.88
CA LEU A 184 -18.26 -8.09 25.69
C LEU A 184 -16.76 -7.90 25.92
N TYR A 185 -15.96 -8.95 25.77
CA TYR A 185 -14.50 -8.87 25.88
C TYR A 185 -13.89 -7.91 24.85
N TYR A 186 -14.59 -7.65 23.73
CA TYR A 186 -14.19 -6.68 22.72
C TYR A 186 -14.73 -5.27 22.96
N ALA A 187 -15.75 -5.11 23.83
CA ALA A 187 -16.52 -3.88 23.96
C ALA A 187 -15.65 -2.67 24.33
N PRO A 188 -14.67 -2.74 25.27
CA PRO A 188 -13.82 -1.59 25.57
C PRO A 188 -12.96 -1.13 24.38
N ALA A 189 -12.51 -2.05 23.51
CA ALA A 189 -11.76 -1.70 22.32
C ALA A 189 -12.66 -1.13 21.22
N VAL A 190 -13.83 -1.74 20.98
CA VAL A 190 -14.83 -1.26 20.01
C VAL A 190 -15.36 0.12 20.40
N PHE A 191 -15.72 0.31 21.66
CA PHE A 191 -16.19 1.59 22.19
C PHE A 191 -15.12 2.68 22.03
N ALA A 192 -13.88 2.41 22.47
CA ALA A 192 -12.80 3.38 22.33
C ALA A 192 -12.51 3.74 20.87
N PHE A 193 -12.53 2.76 19.96
CA PHE A 193 -12.35 3.00 18.53
C PHE A 193 -13.45 3.91 17.96
N LEU A 194 -14.71 3.58 18.20
CA LEU A 194 -15.86 4.32 17.68
C LEU A 194 -15.93 5.73 18.28
N LEU A 195 -15.70 5.86 19.59
CA LEU A 195 -15.64 7.15 20.26
C LEU A 195 -14.51 8.03 19.69
N GLY A 196 -13.32 7.46 19.49
CA GLY A 196 -12.22 8.15 18.81
C GLY A 196 -12.60 8.61 17.39
N LYS A 197 -13.36 7.79 16.63
CA LYS A 197 -13.87 8.18 15.31
C LYS A 197 -14.96 9.25 15.37
N CYS A 198 -15.79 9.28 16.41
CA CYS A 198 -16.74 10.36 16.65
C CYS A 198 -16.01 11.69 16.87
N PHE A 199 -14.92 11.71 17.64
CA PHE A 199 -14.10 12.92 17.81
C PHE A 199 -13.47 13.38 16.49
N GLN A 200 -13.09 12.46 15.59
CA GLN A 200 -12.52 12.80 14.28
C GLN A 200 -13.55 13.28 13.25
N LYS A 201 -14.77 12.71 13.22
CA LYS A 201 -15.78 12.96 12.19
C LYS A 201 -16.93 13.89 12.63
N GLY A 202 -16.96 14.28 13.89
CA GLY A 202 -17.95 15.19 14.47
C GLY A 202 -19.18 14.50 15.10
N PRO A 203 -20.05 15.29 15.75
CA PRO A 203 -21.12 14.79 16.63
C PRO A 203 -22.24 14.03 15.89
N SER A 204 -22.43 14.28 14.59
CA SER A 204 -23.45 13.56 13.80
C SER A 204 -23.23 12.05 13.80
N LEU A 205 -21.98 11.60 13.75
CA LEU A 205 -21.67 10.18 13.82
C LEU A 205 -22.04 9.60 15.18
N PHE A 206 -21.80 10.32 16.28
CA PHE A 206 -22.14 9.88 17.63
C PHE A 206 -23.63 9.59 17.76
N PHE A 207 -24.50 10.52 17.35
CA PHE A 207 -25.95 10.31 17.42
C PHE A 207 -26.42 9.16 16.53
N LYS A 208 -25.88 9.03 15.31
CA LYS A 208 -26.20 7.91 14.43
C LYS A 208 -25.84 6.57 15.08
N LEU A 209 -24.68 6.46 15.71
CA LEU A 209 -24.27 5.23 16.39
C LEU A 209 -25.15 4.95 17.63
N ALA A 210 -25.43 5.96 18.45
CA ALA A 210 -26.29 5.82 19.62
C ALA A 210 -27.70 5.32 19.25
N ILE A 211 -28.34 5.96 18.26
CA ILE A 211 -29.65 5.55 17.75
C ILE A 211 -29.57 4.12 17.19
N THR A 212 -28.53 3.81 16.43
CA THR A 212 -28.34 2.46 15.84
C THR A 212 -28.27 1.38 16.91
N VAL A 213 -27.48 1.58 17.96
CA VAL A 213 -27.33 0.63 19.07
C VAL A 213 -28.66 0.45 19.82
N MET A 214 -29.33 1.55 20.17
CA MET A 214 -30.62 1.52 20.87
C MET A 214 -31.70 0.83 20.05
N LEU A 215 -31.80 1.12 18.74
CA LEU A 215 -32.77 0.46 17.86
C LEU A 215 -32.47 -1.02 17.68
N THR A 216 -31.20 -1.39 17.52
CA THR A 216 -30.81 -2.80 17.34
C THR A 216 -31.16 -3.64 18.56
N PHE A 217 -30.78 -3.18 19.77
CA PHE A 217 -31.18 -3.88 20.99
C PHE A 217 -32.69 -3.81 21.24
N GLY A 218 -33.34 -2.69 20.93
CA GLY A 218 -34.79 -2.54 21.04
C GLY A 218 -35.54 -3.57 20.19
N ILE A 219 -35.08 -3.83 18.96
CA ILE A 219 -35.64 -4.86 18.07
C ILE A 219 -35.38 -6.26 18.61
N LEU A 220 -34.13 -6.56 19.01
CA LEU A 220 -33.75 -7.90 19.47
C LEU A 220 -34.41 -8.30 20.80
N PHE A 221 -34.66 -7.32 21.68
CA PHE A 221 -35.33 -7.54 22.97
C PHE A 221 -36.83 -7.28 22.92
N ALA A 222 -37.39 -6.89 21.76
CA ALA A 222 -38.80 -6.48 21.64
C ALA A 222 -39.82 -7.40 22.36
N PRO A 223 -39.72 -8.75 22.30
CA PRO A 223 -40.66 -9.62 22.99
C PRO A 223 -40.66 -9.53 24.52
N TRP A 224 -39.59 -9.01 25.12
CA TRP A 224 -39.40 -8.92 26.59
C TRP A 224 -39.38 -7.48 27.09
N LEU A 225 -39.65 -6.49 26.24
CA LEU A 225 -39.76 -5.07 26.64
C LEU A 225 -41.17 -4.67 27.11
N THR A 226 -42.12 -5.62 27.11
CA THR A 226 -43.51 -5.40 27.55
C THR A 226 -43.64 -5.25 29.07
N SER A 227 -42.73 -5.87 29.84
CA SER A 227 -42.67 -5.81 31.30
C SER A 227 -41.23 -5.67 31.77
N LEU A 228 -41.00 -4.84 32.79
CA LEU A 228 -39.69 -4.69 33.42
C LEU A 228 -39.21 -6.02 34.03
N ASP A 229 -40.12 -6.83 34.56
CA ASP A 229 -39.80 -8.13 35.16
C ASP A 229 -39.29 -9.13 34.11
N ASP A 230 -39.91 -9.14 32.92
CA ASP A 230 -39.48 -10.01 31.81
C ASP A 230 -38.11 -9.58 31.28
N PHE A 231 -37.89 -8.27 31.11
CA PHE A 231 -36.57 -7.75 30.72
C PHE A 231 -35.49 -8.11 31.74
N LEU A 232 -35.74 -7.86 33.04
CA LEU A 232 -34.79 -8.16 34.10
C LEU A 232 -34.51 -9.65 34.23
N GLN A 233 -35.51 -10.51 34.05
CA GLN A 233 -35.33 -11.96 34.06
C GLN A 233 -34.33 -12.40 32.97
N VAL A 234 -34.47 -11.88 31.73
CA VAL A 234 -33.52 -12.18 30.65
C VAL A 234 -32.12 -11.68 31.01
N VAL A 235 -31.99 -10.46 31.53
CA VAL A 235 -30.69 -9.89 31.94
C VAL A 235 -30.02 -10.72 33.04
N HIS A 236 -30.77 -11.16 34.06
CA HIS A 236 -30.26 -11.99 35.14
C HIS A 236 -29.81 -13.38 34.68
N ARG A 237 -30.46 -13.96 33.65
CA ARG A 237 -30.01 -15.22 33.04
C ARG A 237 -28.73 -15.05 32.24
N ILE A 238 -28.60 -13.96 31.49
CA ILE A 238 -27.40 -13.66 30.71
C ILE A 238 -26.19 -13.40 31.64
N PHE A 239 -26.42 -12.72 32.76
CA PHE A 239 -25.40 -12.37 33.76
C PHE A 239 -25.74 -12.97 35.13
N PRO A 240 -25.54 -14.29 35.31
CA PRO A 240 -25.86 -14.94 36.57
C PRO A 240 -24.98 -14.38 37.70
N VAL A 241 -25.62 -13.97 38.80
CA VAL A 241 -24.92 -13.50 40.00
C VAL A 241 -24.57 -14.73 40.84
N ALA A 242 -23.27 -15.03 40.94
CA ALA A 242 -22.62 -16.08 41.75
C ALA A 242 -22.63 -17.53 41.20
N ARG A 243 -21.55 -17.87 40.47
CA ARG A 243 -20.88 -19.19 40.54
C ARG A 243 -19.52 -19.00 41.25
N GLY A 244 -19.02 -20.02 41.94
CA GLY A 244 -17.81 -19.91 42.75
C GLY A 244 -16.54 -19.72 41.90
N LEU A 245 -15.55 -18.99 42.44
CA LEU A 245 -14.20 -18.96 41.87
C LEU A 245 -13.54 -20.35 42.03
N TYR A 246 -12.75 -20.79 41.05
CA TYR A 246 -11.96 -22.04 41.07
C TYR A 246 -12.72 -23.37 40.94
N GLU A 247 -13.94 -23.37 40.42
CA GLU A 247 -14.64 -24.62 40.06
C GLU A 247 -13.96 -25.31 38.85
N ASP A 248 -13.49 -24.52 37.89
CA ASP A 248 -12.77 -24.98 36.71
C ASP A 248 -11.26 -24.64 36.79
N LYS A 249 -10.40 -25.58 36.36
CA LYS A 249 -8.95 -25.42 36.32
C LYS A 249 -8.53 -24.72 35.02
N VAL A 250 -8.70 -23.40 34.97
CA VAL A 250 -8.47 -22.58 33.76
C VAL A 250 -7.10 -21.89 33.78
N ALA A 251 -6.52 -21.64 32.60
CA ALA A 251 -5.29 -20.89 32.41
C ALA A 251 -5.46 -19.37 32.65
N ASN A 252 -5.96 -19.01 33.83
CA ASN A 252 -6.18 -17.64 34.31
C ASN A 252 -5.28 -17.38 35.53
N VAL A 253 -4.86 -16.11 35.70
CA VAL A 253 -3.92 -15.67 36.75
C VAL A 253 -4.40 -16.06 38.14
N TRP A 254 -5.70 -15.93 38.44
CA TRP A 254 -6.26 -16.28 39.74
C TRP A 254 -6.12 -17.77 40.03
N CYS A 255 -6.44 -18.63 39.04
CA CYS A 255 -6.31 -20.07 39.19
C CYS A 255 -4.85 -20.48 39.38
N ALA A 256 -3.95 -19.96 38.54
CA ALA A 256 -2.51 -20.22 38.62
C ALA A 256 -1.90 -19.80 39.97
N LEU A 257 -2.22 -18.60 40.45
CA LEU A 257 -1.72 -18.09 41.74
C LEU A 257 -2.31 -18.85 42.93
N ASN A 258 -3.58 -19.25 42.88
CA ASN A 258 -4.20 -19.99 43.97
C ASN A 258 -3.56 -21.37 44.20
N ILE A 259 -2.96 -21.97 43.17
CA ILE A 259 -2.21 -23.23 43.31
C ILE A 259 -0.97 -23.01 44.19
N VAL A 260 -0.24 -21.92 43.98
CA VAL A 260 1.05 -21.61 44.62
C VAL A 260 0.85 -20.98 46.01
N ILE A 261 -0.04 -20.00 46.11
CA ILE A 261 -0.17 -19.12 47.28
C ILE A 261 -1.43 -19.42 48.11
N LYS A 262 -2.30 -20.33 47.65
CA LYS A 262 -3.58 -20.67 48.31
C LYS A 262 -4.42 -19.42 48.60
N LEU A 263 -4.65 -18.60 47.58
CA LEU A 263 -5.42 -17.35 47.64
C LEU A 263 -6.74 -17.46 48.43
N ARG A 264 -7.45 -18.59 48.37
CA ARG A 264 -8.66 -18.85 49.18
C ARG A 264 -8.47 -18.72 50.70
N GLN A 265 -7.26 -18.94 51.20
CA GLN A 265 -6.94 -18.84 52.63
C GLN A 265 -6.56 -17.40 53.04
N ILE A 266 -6.28 -16.54 52.07
CA ILE A 266 -5.74 -15.20 52.29
C ILE A 266 -6.79 -14.12 51.95
N LEU A 267 -7.60 -14.34 50.92
CA LEU A 267 -8.59 -13.38 50.42
C LEU A 267 -10.00 -13.94 50.50
N THR A 268 -10.95 -13.09 50.89
CA THR A 268 -12.38 -13.42 50.81
C THR A 268 -12.86 -13.43 49.36
N LEU A 269 -14.00 -14.09 49.11
CA LEU A 269 -14.62 -14.13 47.78
C LEU A 269 -14.93 -12.71 47.26
N GLU A 270 -15.47 -11.86 48.13
CA GLU A 270 -15.82 -10.46 47.79
C GLU A 270 -14.57 -9.63 47.46
N THR A 271 -13.48 -9.78 48.23
CA THR A 271 -12.22 -9.10 47.95
C THR A 271 -11.62 -9.57 46.63
N THR A 272 -11.71 -10.87 46.33
CA THR A 272 -11.19 -11.43 45.07
C THR A 272 -12.02 -10.98 43.86
N LEU A 273 -13.35 -10.88 44.00
CA LEU A 273 -14.24 -10.28 43.00
C LEU A 273 -13.83 -8.83 42.70
N LYS A 274 -13.71 -7.99 43.73
CA LYS A 274 -13.32 -6.57 43.56
C LYS A 274 -11.92 -6.44 42.95
N LEU A 275 -10.98 -7.27 43.39
CA LEU A 275 -9.60 -7.23 42.90
C LEU A 275 -9.51 -7.66 41.44
N SER A 276 -10.19 -8.75 41.05
CA SER A 276 -10.24 -9.21 39.66
C SER A 276 -10.88 -8.19 38.71
N LEU A 277 -11.94 -7.52 39.14
CA LEU A 277 -12.53 -6.40 38.41
C LEU A 277 -11.53 -5.26 38.24
N PHE A 278 -10.89 -4.84 39.34
CA PHE A 278 -9.89 -3.78 39.33
C PHE A 278 -8.72 -4.09 38.39
N THR A 279 -8.11 -5.27 38.50
CA THR A 279 -6.97 -5.66 37.65
C THR A 279 -7.36 -5.77 36.18
N THR A 280 -8.58 -6.27 35.89
CA THR A 280 -9.07 -6.35 34.51
C THR A 280 -9.23 -4.95 33.91
N ILE A 281 -9.82 -4.01 34.65
CA ILE A 281 -9.95 -2.62 34.22
C ILE A 281 -8.58 -1.98 33.98
N VAL A 282 -7.65 -2.13 34.93
CA VAL A 282 -6.28 -1.58 34.82
C VAL A 282 -5.53 -2.17 33.62
N ALA A 283 -5.76 -3.44 33.28
CA ALA A 283 -5.14 -4.10 32.14
C ALA A 283 -5.72 -3.65 30.78
N VAL A 284 -7.03 -3.39 30.70
CA VAL A 284 -7.69 -2.99 29.45
C VAL A 284 -7.55 -1.50 29.17
N LEU A 285 -7.71 -0.66 30.20
CA LEU A 285 -7.91 0.78 30.07
C LEU A 285 -6.75 1.50 29.33
N PRO A 286 -5.46 1.24 29.58
CA PRO A 286 -4.37 1.90 28.86
C PRO A 286 -4.43 1.66 27.35
N THR A 287 -4.71 0.42 26.94
CA THR A 287 -4.80 0.05 25.52
C THR A 287 -6.04 0.66 24.84
N SER A 288 -7.17 0.72 25.54
CA SER A 288 -8.39 1.39 25.07
C SER A 288 -8.20 2.90 24.95
N ILE A 289 -7.61 3.56 25.96
CA ILE A 289 -7.33 5.01 25.92
C ILE A 289 -6.38 5.33 24.76
N HIS A 290 -5.29 4.57 24.61
CA HIS A 290 -4.35 4.76 23.51
C HIS A 290 -5.03 4.63 22.14
N LEU A 291 -5.96 3.68 21.99
CA LEU A 291 -6.75 3.55 20.77
C LEU A 291 -7.71 4.72 20.56
N GLY A 292 -8.44 5.13 21.60
CA GLY A 292 -9.44 6.20 21.52
C GLY A 292 -8.82 7.56 21.18
N LEU A 293 -7.64 7.85 21.74
CA LEU A 293 -6.88 9.06 21.43
C LEU A 293 -6.29 9.05 20.00
N SER A 294 -6.06 7.88 19.41
CA SER A 294 -5.44 7.78 18.08
C SER A 294 -5.91 6.53 17.32
N PRO A 295 -7.17 6.55 16.81
CA PRO A 295 -7.82 5.38 16.25
C PRO A 295 -7.28 5.02 14.87
N SER A 296 -6.62 3.86 14.77
CA SER A 296 -6.10 3.29 13.52
C SER A 296 -6.55 1.84 13.32
N ARG A 297 -6.57 1.36 12.07
CA ARG A 297 -6.97 -0.01 11.71
C ARG A 297 -6.12 -1.06 12.43
N LYS A 298 -4.79 -0.89 12.44
CA LYS A 298 -3.88 -1.83 13.10
C LYS A 298 -4.03 -1.79 14.62
N ARG A 299 -4.04 -0.60 15.22
CA ARG A 299 -4.22 -0.47 16.68
C ARG A 299 -5.55 -1.05 17.14
N PHE A 300 -6.60 -0.96 16.32
CA PHE A 300 -7.88 -1.56 16.64
C PHE A 300 -7.78 -3.08 16.80
N ILE A 301 -7.12 -3.79 15.86
CA ILE A 301 -6.93 -5.25 15.97
C ILE A 301 -6.10 -5.61 17.21
N TYR A 302 -5.00 -4.90 17.45
CA TYR A 302 -4.19 -5.13 18.67
C TYR A 302 -4.95 -4.83 19.97
N ALA A 303 -5.79 -3.79 19.99
CA ALA A 303 -6.62 -3.49 21.15
C ALA A 303 -7.70 -4.55 21.37
N LEU A 304 -8.24 -5.17 20.32
CA LEU A 304 -9.14 -6.32 20.44
C LEU A 304 -8.40 -7.51 21.07
N VAL A 305 -7.17 -7.79 20.64
CA VAL A 305 -6.30 -8.81 21.28
C VAL A 305 -6.07 -8.49 22.75
N ASN A 306 -5.61 -7.29 23.06
CA ASN A 306 -5.26 -6.91 24.43
C ASN A 306 -6.47 -6.88 25.36
N SER A 307 -7.60 -6.37 24.87
CA SER A 307 -8.86 -6.35 25.63
C SER A 307 -9.31 -7.77 25.95
N SER A 308 -9.44 -8.63 24.93
CA SER A 308 -9.90 -10.01 25.13
C SER A 308 -8.95 -10.87 25.97
N MET A 309 -7.63 -10.72 25.80
CA MET A 309 -6.62 -11.39 26.63
C MET A 309 -6.69 -10.93 28.09
N ALA A 310 -6.85 -9.63 28.35
CA ALA A 310 -6.97 -9.11 29.70
C ALA A 310 -8.21 -9.66 30.42
N PHE A 311 -9.36 -9.69 29.74
CA PHE A 311 -10.56 -10.33 30.30
C PHE A 311 -10.35 -11.81 30.57
N TYR A 312 -9.75 -12.57 29.63
CA TYR A 312 -9.48 -14.00 29.83
C TYR A 312 -8.52 -14.27 31.01
N LEU A 313 -7.47 -13.46 31.15
CA LEU A 313 -6.42 -13.66 32.15
C LEU A 313 -6.81 -13.20 33.55
N LEU A 314 -7.62 -12.14 33.67
CA LEU A 314 -7.81 -11.40 34.92
C LEU A 314 -9.26 -11.33 35.38
N SER A 315 -10.24 -11.76 34.58
CA SER A 315 -11.62 -11.81 35.05
C SER A 315 -11.79 -12.86 36.14
N PHE A 316 -12.76 -12.62 37.00
CA PHE A 316 -13.13 -13.53 38.07
C PHE A 316 -13.55 -14.90 37.52
N GLN A 317 -14.53 -14.92 36.63
CA GLN A 317 -15.06 -16.17 36.09
C GLN A 317 -14.69 -16.29 34.62
N VAL A 318 -13.89 -17.31 34.31
CA VAL A 318 -13.42 -17.62 32.97
C VAL A 318 -13.51 -19.13 32.78
N HIS A 319 -13.96 -19.55 31.60
CA HIS A 319 -14.01 -20.95 31.22
C HIS A 319 -12.90 -21.28 30.21
N GLU A 320 -12.52 -22.54 30.13
CA GLU A 320 -11.48 -23.04 29.20
C GLU A 320 -11.78 -22.63 27.75
N LYS A 321 -13.06 -22.73 27.35
CA LYS A 321 -13.59 -22.38 26.02
C LYS A 321 -13.53 -20.89 25.69
N SER A 322 -13.46 -20.01 26.70
CA SER A 322 -13.40 -18.56 26.48
C SER A 322 -12.11 -18.09 25.80
N ILE A 323 -11.09 -18.96 25.69
CA ILE A 323 -9.85 -18.68 24.94
C ILE A 323 -10.11 -18.40 23.45
N LEU A 324 -11.28 -18.82 22.92
CA LEU A 324 -11.70 -18.51 21.55
C LEU A 324 -11.85 -17.00 21.30
N LEU A 325 -12.15 -16.22 22.35
CA LEU A 325 -12.31 -14.77 22.23
C LEU A 325 -10.98 -14.05 21.97
N PRO A 326 -9.88 -14.33 22.70
CA PRO A 326 -8.56 -13.92 22.25
C PRO A 326 -8.13 -14.55 20.93
N ALA A 327 -8.52 -15.80 20.67
CA ALA A 327 -8.05 -16.51 19.48
C ALA A 327 -8.45 -15.84 18.17
N LEU A 328 -9.69 -15.33 18.05
CA LEU A 328 -10.14 -14.64 16.84
C LEU A 328 -9.23 -13.45 16.46
N PRO A 329 -9.11 -12.37 17.24
CA PRO A 329 -8.29 -11.22 16.84
C PRO A 329 -6.80 -11.55 16.75
N ILE A 330 -6.30 -12.58 17.46
CA ILE A 330 -4.92 -13.05 17.31
C ILE A 330 -4.73 -13.73 15.96
N THR A 331 -5.63 -14.62 15.51
CA THR A 331 -5.51 -15.26 14.19
C THR A 331 -5.66 -14.27 13.03
N LEU A 332 -6.37 -13.15 13.23
CA LEU A 332 -6.40 -12.06 12.25
C LEU A 332 -5.02 -11.42 12.00
N LEU A 333 -4.06 -11.57 12.92
CA LEU A 333 -2.67 -11.09 12.81
C LEU A 333 -1.71 -12.15 12.24
N MET A 334 -2.20 -13.25 11.66
CA MET A 334 -1.35 -14.39 11.26
C MET A 334 -0.25 -14.02 10.25
N ILE A 335 -0.48 -13.02 9.38
CA ILE A 335 0.52 -12.60 8.39
C ILE A 335 1.53 -11.64 9.02
N GLU A 336 1.08 -10.74 9.90
CA GLU A 336 1.94 -9.76 10.57
C GLU A 336 2.77 -10.37 11.71
N GLU A 337 2.20 -11.31 12.45
CA GLU A 337 2.77 -11.89 13.68
C GLU A 337 2.80 -13.43 13.67
N PRO A 338 3.32 -14.08 12.60
CA PRO A 338 3.15 -15.53 12.38
C PRO A 338 3.72 -16.38 13.53
N VAL A 339 4.80 -15.93 14.18
CA VAL A 339 5.42 -16.65 15.30
C VAL A 339 4.56 -16.55 16.56
N ALA A 340 4.15 -15.34 16.95
CA ALA A 340 3.33 -15.12 18.14
C ALA A 340 1.95 -15.78 18.02
N VAL A 341 1.32 -15.70 16.84
CA VAL A 341 0.06 -16.39 16.54
C VAL A 341 0.24 -17.91 16.62
N SER A 342 1.34 -18.45 16.08
CA SER A 342 1.64 -19.88 16.17
C SER A 342 1.86 -20.37 17.61
N ILE A 343 2.57 -19.60 18.45
CA ILE A 343 2.73 -19.91 19.88
C ILE A 343 1.38 -19.88 20.58
N PHE A 344 0.60 -18.81 20.36
CA PHE A 344 -0.72 -18.66 20.96
C PHE A 344 -1.64 -19.82 20.59
N MET A 345 -1.77 -20.15 19.30
CA MET A 345 -2.69 -21.20 18.84
C MET A 345 -2.35 -22.57 19.42
N ARG A 346 -1.06 -22.89 19.54
CA ARG A 346 -0.61 -24.12 20.20
C ARG A 346 -0.91 -24.11 21.70
N ALA A 347 -0.64 -22.99 22.37
CA ALA A 347 -0.93 -22.83 23.79
C ALA A 347 -2.44 -22.88 24.09
N ALA A 348 -3.28 -22.30 23.24
CA ALA A 348 -4.74 -22.36 23.33
C ALA A 348 -5.27 -23.79 23.14
N MET A 349 -4.70 -24.55 22.20
CA MET A 349 -5.02 -25.96 22.07
C MET A 349 -4.56 -26.73 23.31
N PHE A 350 -3.30 -26.57 23.72
CA PHE A 350 -2.74 -27.21 24.90
C PHE A 350 -3.57 -26.93 26.16
N SER A 351 -4.00 -25.69 26.40
CA SER A 351 -4.81 -25.31 27.56
C SER A 351 -6.20 -25.97 27.58
N MET A 352 -6.72 -26.37 26.43
CA MET A 352 -8.00 -27.07 26.31
C MET A 352 -7.86 -28.60 26.29
N PHE A 353 -6.65 -29.15 26.26
CA PHE A 353 -6.45 -30.61 26.16
C PHE A 353 -7.15 -31.39 27.29
N PRO A 354 -7.11 -30.99 28.58
CA PRO A 354 -7.82 -31.72 29.63
C PRO A 354 -9.35 -31.79 29.43
N LEU A 355 -9.95 -30.73 28.87
CA LEU A 355 -11.36 -30.72 28.49
C LEU A 355 -11.62 -31.71 27.34
N LEU A 356 -10.88 -31.54 26.24
CA LEU A 356 -11.06 -32.35 25.03
C LEU A 356 -10.78 -33.84 25.29
N LYS A 357 -9.83 -34.16 26.18
CA LYS A 357 -9.54 -35.54 26.59
C LYS A 357 -10.69 -36.15 27.39
N ARG A 358 -11.30 -35.40 28.33
CA ARG A 358 -12.48 -35.86 29.10
C ARG A 358 -13.66 -36.19 28.18
N GLU A 359 -13.74 -35.54 27.02
CA GLU A 359 -14.79 -35.74 26.02
C GLU A 359 -14.43 -36.75 24.92
N GLY A 360 -13.30 -37.45 25.03
CA GLY A 360 -12.87 -38.45 24.05
C GLY A 360 -12.37 -37.85 22.71
N LEU A 361 -12.03 -36.57 22.68
CA LEU A 361 -11.59 -35.83 21.49
C LEU A 361 -10.06 -35.70 21.37
N ALA A 362 -9.31 -36.59 22.03
CA ALA A 362 -7.84 -36.56 22.03
C ALA A 362 -7.22 -36.77 20.62
N LEU A 363 -7.79 -37.65 19.79
CA LEU A 363 -7.27 -37.88 18.43
C LEU A 363 -7.54 -36.66 17.51
N PRO A 364 -8.78 -36.13 17.40
CA PRO A 364 -9.02 -34.91 16.62
C PRO A 364 -8.20 -33.70 17.10
N TYR A 365 -7.91 -33.61 18.41
CA TYR A 365 -7.00 -32.60 18.97
C TYR A 365 -5.62 -32.64 18.30
N PHE A 366 -4.95 -33.80 18.26
CA PHE A 366 -3.63 -33.91 17.65
C PHE A 366 -3.66 -33.67 16.14
N VAL A 367 -4.66 -34.25 15.45
CA VAL A 367 -4.79 -34.13 13.98
C VAL A 367 -4.99 -32.69 13.55
N THR A 368 -5.93 -31.97 14.15
CA THR A 368 -6.24 -30.58 13.79
C THR A 368 -5.10 -29.63 14.15
N THR A 369 -4.46 -29.85 15.32
CA THR A 369 -3.30 -29.06 15.75
C THR A 369 -2.12 -29.23 14.80
N GLU A 370 -1.77 -30.47 14.42
CA GLU A 370 -0.65 -30.71 13.52
C GLU A 370 -0.94 -30.32 12.07
N LEU A 371 -2.17 -30.49 11.59
CA LEU A 371 -2.57 -30.00 10.27
C LEU A 371 -2.45 -28.48 10.18
N TRP A 372 -2.99 -27.74 11.15
CA TRP A 372 -2.87 -26.29 11.17
C TRP A 372 -1.40 -25.85 11.27
N ASN A 373 -0.61 -26.54 12.09
CA ASN A 373 0.82 -26.31 12.19
C ASN A 373 1.55 -26.54 10.88
N TYR A 374 1.19 -27.58 10.12
CA TYR A 374 1.74 -27.86 8.80
C TYR A 374 1.41 -26.75 7.81
N LEU A 375 0.14 -26.31 7.76
CA LEU A 375 -0.30 -25.21 6.90
C LEU A 375 0.36 -23.87 7.25
N ALA A 376 0.69 -23.66 8.53
CA ALA A 376 1.38 -22.46 9.00
C ALA A 376 2.91 -22.47 8.73
N ARG A 377 3.50 -23.57 8.23
CA ARG A 377 4.95 -23.65 7.92
C ARG A 377 5.25 -22.87 6.62
N GLY A 378 6.20 -21.94 6.68
CA GLY A 378 6.76 -21.30 5.47
C GLY A 378 6.25 -19.89 5.14
N HIS A 379 5.44 -19.28 6.02
CA HIS A 379 4.92 -17.92 5.80
C HIS A 379 5.43 -16.97 6.87
N GLY A 380 6.55 -16.30 6.59
CA GLY A 380 7.13 -15.25 7.43
C GLY A 380 7.67 -14.12 6.57
N SER A 381 7.06 -12.93 6.68
CA SER A 381 7.60 -11.70 6.12
C SER A 381 8.79 -11.19 6.92
N GLU A 382 9.54 -10.28 6.31
CA GLU A 382 10.65 -9.45 6.82
C GLU A 382 10.41 -8.88 8.23
N VAL A 383 10.70 -9.66 9.28
CA VAL A 383 10.77 -9.18 10.67
C VAL A 383 12.24 -8.98 11.04
N ASN A 384 12.50 -7.97 11.87
CA ASN A 384 13.82 -7.64 12.41
C ASN A 384 14.51 -8.89 12.98
N ARG A 385 15.73 -9.21 12.50
CA ARG A 385 16.41 -10.50 12.72
C ARG A 385 16.46 -10.89 14.21
N THR A 386 16.78 -9.97 15.11
CA THR A 386 16.98 -10.24 16.54
C THR A 386 15.68 -10.61 17.28
N GLU A 387 14.58 -9.90 17.02
CA GLU A 387 13.26 -10.17 17.62
C GLU A 387 12.65 -11.47 17.04
N TYR A 388 12.92 -11.74 15.78
CA TYR A 388 12.52 -12.98 15.11
C TYR A 388 13.21 -14.21 15.73
N TYR A 389 14.51 -14.13 16.07
CA TYR A 389 15.20 -15.24 16.74
C TYR A 389 14.71 -15.48 18.17
N ALA A 390 14.51 -14.43 18.97
CA ALA A 390 14.01 -14.57 20.35
C ALA A 390 12.60 -15.19 20.41
N THR A 391 11.69 -14.76 19.53
CA THR A 391 10.35 -15.34 19.43
C THR A 391 10.37 -16.77 18.88
N MET A 392 11.33 -17.10 18.00
CA MET A 392 11.51 -18.45 17.48
C MET A 392 12.09 -19.42 18.51
N ASP A 393 13.00 -18.97 19.38
CA ASP A 393 13.51 -19.79 20.47
C ASP A 393 12.44 -20.05 21.53
N MET A 394 11.61 -19.06 21.85
CA MET A 394 10.42 -19.26 22.68
C MET A 394 9.49 -20.32 22.06
N LYS A 395 9.23 -20.26 20.75
CA LYS A 395 8.42 -21.26 20.03
C LYS A 395 8.99 -22.67 20.18
N LYS A 396 10.31 -22.85 20.02
CA LYS A 396 10.96 -24.16 20.21
C LYS A 396 10.81 -24.66 21.64
N MET A 397 11.07 -23.80 22.62
CA MET A 397 10.98 -24.14 24.04
C MET A 397 9.56 -24.55 24.43
N THR A 398 8.53 -23.80 23.99
CA THR A 398 7.13 -24.15 24.25
C THR A 398 6.74 -25.48 23.61
N ASN A 399 7.26 -25.78 22.42
CA ASN A 399 6.98 -27.06 21.76
C ASN A 399 7.57 -28.24 22.52
N VAL A 400 8.82 -28.12 22.96
CA VAL A 400 9.48 -29.15 23.77
C VAL A 400 8.70 -29.35 25.06
N ALA A 401 8.31 -28.28 25.74
CA ALA A 401 7.52 -28.35 26.97
C ALA A 401 6.17 -29.07 26.77
N PHE A 402 5.45 -28.76 25.69
CA PHE A 402 4.17 -29.43 25.39
C PHE A 402 4.36 -30.92 25.07
N VAL A 403 5.35 -31.28 24.26
CA VAL A 403 5.63 -32.68 23.93
C VAL A 403 6.02 -33.47 25.18
N LEU A 404 6.90 -32.92 26.01
CA LEU A 404 7.30 -33.54 27.27
C LEU A 404 6.11 -33.71 28.22
N TRP A 405 5.26 -32.69 28.35
CA TRP A 405 4.07 -32.77 29.20
C TRP A 405 3.12 -33.89 28.73
N HIS A 406 2.84 -34.00 27.43
CA HIS A 406 1.97 -35.08 26.91
C HIS A 406 2.61 -36.46 27.09
N ALA A 407 3.93 -36.58 26.90
CA ALA A 407 4.64 -37.83 27.13
C ALA A 407 4.57 -38.26 28.61
N ILE A 408 4.79 -37.32 29.54
CA ILE A 408 4.72 -37.58 30.98
C ILE A 408 3.29 -37.96 31.38
N GLU A 409 2.29 -37.21 30.93
CA GLU A 409 0.87 -37.47 31.23
C GLU A 409 0.42 -38.86 30.73
N TRP A 410 0.97 -39.30 29.60
CA TRP A 410 0.67 -40.62 29.04
C TRP A 410 1.43 -41.76 29.73
N MET A 411 2.69 -41.55 30.11
CA MET A 411 3.56 -42.60 30.65
C MET A 411 3.47 -42.77 32.17
N ILE A 412 3.15 -41.71 32.91
CA ILE A 412 3.22 -41.69 34.37
C ILE A 412 1.82 -41.40 34.93
N PRO A 413 1.19 -42.33 35.68
CA PRO A 413 -0.10 -42.07 36.31
C PRO A 413 0.02 -40.98 37.39
N PRO A 414 -1.02 -40.15 37.60
CA PRO A 414 -0.98 -39.11 38.61
C PRO A 414 -0.87 -39.73 40.03
N PRO A 415 -0.09 -39.12 40.95
CA PRO A 415 -0.03 -39.58 42.33
C PRO A 415 -1.40 -39.58 42.99
N ALA A 416 -1.73 -40.60 43.80
CA ALA A 416 -3.06 -40.75 44.40
C ALA A 416 -3.51 -39.56 45.27
N HIS A 417 -2.57 -38.84 45.87
CA HIS A 417 -2.84 -37.65 46.69
C HIS A 417 -3.02 -36.35 45.88
N LEU A 418 -2.73 -36.37 44.56
CA LEU A 418 -2.85 -35.24 43.63
C LEU A 418 -3.40 -35.71 42.26
N PRO A 419 -4.67 -36.13 42.19
CA PRO A 419 -5.26 -36.74 40.99
C PRO A 419 -5.29 -35.79 39.78
N ASP A 420 -5.30 -34.48 40.03
CA ASP A 420 -5.43 -33.44 39.01
C ASP A 420 -4.11 -32.73 38.63
N ILE A 421 -2.97 -33.29 39.05
CA ILE A 421 -1.68 -32.62 38.95
C ILE A 421 -1.34 -32.17 37.53
N TYR A 422 -1.68 -32.99 36.52
CA TYR A 422 -1.42 -32.67 35.12
C TYR A 422 -2.27 -31.51 34.63
N THR A 423 -3.57 -31.51 34.93
CA THR A 423 -4.49 -30.41 34.60
C THR A 423 -4.03 -29.10 35.24
N VAL A 424 -3.57 -29.16 36.49
CA VAL A 424 -3.00 -28.03 37.21
C VAL A 424 -1.73 -27.50 36.52
N PHE A 425 -0.77 -28.37 36.18
CA PHE A 425 0.44 -27.96 35.46
C PHE A 425 0.13 -27.37 34.08
N ASN A 426 -0.81 -27.97 33.36
CA ASN A 426 -1.27 -27.46 32.07
C ASN A 426 -1.80 -26.02 32.18
N ALA A 427 -2.66 -25.76 33.16
CA ALA A 427 -3.21 -24.42 33.41
C ALA A 427 -2.11 -23.40 33.77
N VAL A 428 -1.17 -23.77 34.64
CA VAL A 428 -0.06 -22.90 35.06
C VAL A 428 0.89 -22.56 33.89
N ILE A 429 1.32 -23.58 33.13
CA ILE A 429 2.20 -23.40 31.97
C ILE A 429 1.52 -22.51 30.92
N SER A 430 0.26 -22.82 30.60
CA SER A 430 -0.53 -22.05 29.62
C SER A 430 -0.72 -20.60 30.08
N CYS A 431 -1.04 -20.38 31.36
CA CYS A 431 -1.19 -19.04 31.92
C CYS A 431 0.10 -18.21 31.78
N GLY A 432 1.27 -18.79 32.08
CA GLY A 432 2.56 -18.11 31.93
C GLY A 432 2.84 -17.68 30.48
N ILE A 433 2.52 -18.54 29.51
CA ILE A 433 2.65 -18.24 28.08
C ILE A 433 1.67 -17.12 27.68
N PHE A 434 0.41 -17.20 28.11
CA PHE A 434 -0.60 -16.18 27.81
C PHE A 434 -0.26 -14.82 28.43
N CYS A 435 0.24 -14.77 29.67
CA CYS A 435 0.74 -13.52 30.26
C CYS A 435 1.88 -12.91 29.45
N THR A 436 2.84 -13.74 29.01
CA THR A 436 3.97 -13.28 28.19
C THR A 436 3.48 -12.72 26.85
N LEU A 437 2.56 -13.41 26.17
CA LEU A 437 1.97 -12.96 24.92
C LEU A 437 1.12 -11.71 25.10
N TYR A 438 0.37 -11.58 26.20
CA TYR A 438 -0.38 -10.37 26.52
C TYR A 438 0.56 -9.16 26.65
N LEU A 439 1.63 -9.29 27.45
CA LEU A 439 2.64 -8.22 27.57
C LEU A 439 3.29 -7.89 26.22
N TYR A 440 3.57 -8.90 25.40
CA TYR A 440 4.07 -8.73 24.05
C TYR A 440 3.09 -7.92 23.18
N PHE A 441 1.81 -8.28 23.12
CA PHE A 441 0.83 -7.56 22.31
C PHE A 441 0.52 -6.16 22.84
N VAL A 442 0.59 -5.92 24.15
CA VAL A 442 0.55 -4.58 24.75
C VAL A 442 1.75 -3.77 24.30
N TYR A 443 2.98 -4.31 24.46
CA TYR A 443 4.21 -3.68 23.98
C TYR A 443 4.12 -3.36 22.49
N ARG A 444 3.66 -4.30 21.66
CA ARG A 444 3.47 -4.08 20.23
C ARG A 444 2.48 -2.97 19.98
N GLN A 445 1.32 -2.94 20.62
CA GLN A 445 0.33 -1.87 20.43
C GLN A 445 0.90 -0.48 20.72
N PHE A 446 1.64 -0.31 21.82
CA PHE A 446 2.22 0.98 22.19
C PHE A 446 3.42 1.37 21.31
N ASN A 447 4.18 0.40 20.82
CA ASN A 447 5.27 0.61 19.87
C ASN A 447 4.83 0.57 18.41
N LEU A 448 3.52 0.43 18.13
CA LEU A 448 2.97 0.75 16.83
C LEU A 448 3.15 2.26 16.64
N VAL A 449 4.23 2.62 15.93
CA VAL A 449 4.46 3.97 15.41
C VAL A 449 3.15 4.48 14.85
N SER A 450 2.69 5.64 15.35
CA SER A 450 1.36 6.14 15.03
C SER A 450 1.19 6.31 13.52
N SER A 451 0.52 5.34 12.91
CA SER A 451 -0.07 5.47 11.58
C SER A 451 -1.37 6.27 11.68
N THR A 452 -1.30 7.43 12.33
CA THR A 452 -2.26 8.53 12.13
C THR A 452 -1.99 9.29 10.83
N ASN A 453 -1.16 8.72 9.96
CA ASN A 453 -1.17 8.96 8.53
C ASN A 453 -1.25 7.61 7.80
N HIS A 454 -2.36 7.42 7.11
CA HIS A 454 -2.42 6.69 5.85
C HIS A 454 -2.79 7.75 4.78
N HIS A 455 -2.10 8.89 4.73
CA HIS A 455 -0.89 8.97 3.93
C HIS A 455 0.11 7.86 4.24
N ARG A 456 0.41 7.04 3.22
CA ARG A 456 1.59 6.17 3.06
C ARG A 456 2.55 6.24 4.25
N LYS A 457 2.96 5.10 4.82
CA LYS A 457 4.20 4.99 5.63
C LYS A 457 5.15 6.10 5.19
N THR A 458 5.27 7.18 5.95
CA THR A 458 6.40 8.06 5.76
C THR A 458 7.54 7.29 6.41
N HIS A 459 8.09 6.31 5.68
CA HIS A 459 9.51 6.46 5.40
C HIS A 459 9.64 7.94 5.06
N MET A 460 10.36 8.73 5.87
CA MET A 460 10.72 10.05 5.36
C MET A 460 11.24 9.78 3.96
N ALA A 461 10.48 10.24 2.95
CA ALA A 461 10.73 9.84 1.57
C ALA A 461 12.19 10.15 1.35
N ARG A 462 12.98 9.13 1.03
CA ARG A 462 14.43 9.26 1.08
C ARG A 462 14.82 10.44 0.22
N ARG A 463 15.62 11.36 0.76
CA ARG A 463 15.98 12.58 0.04
C ARG A 463 16.83 12.20 -1.17
N VAL A 464 16.58 12.83 -2.30
CA VAL A 464 17.22 12.50 -3.58
C VAL A 464 18.04 13.69 -4.03
N VAL A 465 19.32 13.46 -4.24
CA VAL A 465 20.28 14.48 -4.69
C VAL A 465 20.84 14.15 -6.06
N VAL A 466 21.32 15.18 -6.75
CA VAL A 466 22.02 15.04 -8.02
C VAL A 466 23.52 15.06 -7.76
N THR A 467 24.20 13.98 -8.13
CA THR A 467 25.64 13.80 -7.89
C THR A 467 26.51 13.80 -9.14
N GLY A 468 25.91 13.62 -10.33
CA GLY A 468 26.64 13.72 -11.60
C GLY A 468 25.78 14.18 -12.75
N LEU A 469 26.40 14.85 -13.73
CA LEU A 469 25.75 15.48 -14.88
C LEU A 469 26.43 15.08 -16.20
N GLY A 470 25.64 14.91 -17.27
CA GLY A 470 26.14 14.61 -18.60
C GLY A 470 25.27 15.19 -19.70
N LEU A 471 25.90 15.82 -20.70
CA LEU A 471 25.20 16.54 -21.77
C LEU A 471 25.79 16.24 -23.15
N VAL A 472 24.90 16.00 -24.11
CA VAL A 472 25.17 15.98 -25.56
C VAL A 472 24.10 16.86 -26.18
N THR A 473 24.45 18.07 -26.63
CA THR A 473 23.46 19.08 -27.06
C THR A 473 23.92 19.84 -28.30
N PRO A 474 23.02 20.56 -28.99
CA PRO A 474 23.38 21.41 -30.14
C PRO A 474 24.30 22.58 -29.78
N VAL A 475 24.32 23.01 -28.52
CA VAL A 475 25.24 24.05 -28.02
C VAL A 475 26.56 23.47 -27.49
N GLY A 476 26.78 22.17 -27.64
CA GLY A 476 28.03 21.50 -27.28
C GLY A 476 27.83 20.16 -26.58
N VAL A 477 28.89 19.36 -26.63
CA VAL A 477 29.03 18.08 -25.92
C VAL A 477 29.93 18.28 -24.71
N GLY A 478 29.48 17.84 -23.54
CA GLY A 478 30.11 18.13 -22.26
C GLY A 478 29.38 19.22 -21.50
N VAL A 479 29.16 18.99 -20.20
CA VAL A 479 28.40 19.89 -19.31
C VAL A 479 29.00 21.30 -19.29
N LYS A 480 30.32 21.41 -19.13
CA LYS A 480 31.03 22.70 -19.07
C LYS A 480 30.90 23.48 -20.40
N THR A 481 31.09 22.81 -21.53
CA THR A 481 30.99 23.43 -22.85
C THR A 481 29.58 23.92 -23.12
N ALA A 482 28.58 23.04 -22.93
CA ALA A 482 27.18 23.36 -23.17
C ALA A 482 26.69 24.51 -22.27
N TRP A 483 27.05 24.49 -20.98
CA TRP A 483 26.69 25.55 -20.04
C TRP A 483 27.31 26.90 -20.39
N ASN A 484 28.61 26.94 -20.66
CA ASN A 484 29.29 28.17 -21.04
C ASN A 484 28.75 28.74 -22.36
N ASN A 485 28.48 27.88 -23.33
CA ASN A 485 27.93 28.30 -24.62
C ASN A 485 26.52 28.88 -24.47
N LEU A 486 25.67 28.25 -23.63
CA LEU A 486 24.33 28.74 -23.30
C LEU A 486 24.39 30.12 -22.64
N LEU A 487 25.24 30.31 -21.62
CA LEU A 487 25.35 31.60 -20.93
C LEU A 487 25.87 32.72 -21.84
N ASN A 488 26.77 32.39 -22.77
CA ASN A 488 27.30 33.31 -23.78
C ASN A 488 26.34 33.52 -24.98
N GLY A 489 25.14 32.97 -24.94
CA GLY A 489 24.11 33.16 -25.97
C GLY A 489 24.39 32.49 -27.30
N HIS A 490 25.20 31.42 -27.33
CA HIS A 490 25.38 30.62 -28.54
C HIS A 490 24.09 29.89 -28.91
N CYS A 491 23.77 29.86 -30.20
CA CYS A 491 22.62 29.16 -30.74
C CYS A 491 23.09 27.98 -31.60
N GLY A 492 22.57 26.78 -31.33
CA GLY A 492 22.87 25.56 -32.07
C GLY A 492 21.97 25.32 -33.29
N VAL A 493 21.09 26.26 -33.63
CA VAL A 493 20.19 26.14 -34.79
C VAL A 493 20.93 26.45 -36.08
N THR A 494 20.81 25.55 -37.06
CA THR A 494 21.48 25.63 -38.36
C THR A 494 20.48 25.40 -39.50
N SER A 495 20.83 25.86 -40.70
CA SER A 495 20.05 25.64 -41.92
C SER A 495 20.36 24.25 -42.50
N LEU A 496 19.33 23.52 -42.88
CA LEU A 496 19.36 22.25 -43.61
C LEU A 496 19.16 22.43 -45.12
N ALA A 497 19.01 23.68 -45.61
CA ALA A 497 18.72 23.94 -47.02
C ALA A 497 19.81 23.43 -47.99
N HIS A 498 21.05 23.29 -47.50
CA HIS A 498 22.17 22.73 -48.26
C HIS A 498 22.20 21.20 -48.30
N VAL A 499 21.33 20.52 -47.55
CA VAL A 499 21.25 19.05 -47.50
C VAL A 499 20.20 18.57 -48.50
N PRO A 500 20.56 17.79 -49.55
CA PRO A 500 19.64 17.44 -50.63
C PRO A 500 18.31 16.80 -50.20
N GLU A 501 18.34 15.99 -49.13
CA GLU A 501 17.16 15.30 -48.61
C GLU A 501 16.08 16.25 -48.04
N TYR A 502 16.45 17.49 -47.70
CA TYR A 502 15.56 18.50 -47.11
C TYR A 502 15.14 19.58 -48.11
N GLU A 503 15.68 19.58 -49.33
CA GLU A 503 15.47 20.65 -50.34
C GLU A 503 13.98 20.95 -50.57
N LYS A 504 13.16 19.89 -50.66
CA LYS A 504 11.72 19.95 -50.97
C LYS A 504 10.83 20.16 -49.74
N LEU A 505 11.40 20.28 -48.54
CA LEU A 505 10.62 20.44 -47.32
C LEU A 505 10.31 21.92 -47.06
N PRO A 506 9.12 22.24 -46.52
CA PRO A 506 8.73 23.61 -46.20
C PRO A 506 9.51 24.19 -45.00
N VAL A 507 10.13 23.34 -44.20
CA VAL A 507 10.97 23.71 -43.05
C VAL A 507 12.33 23.07 -43.25
N ARG A 508 13.38 23.90 -43.23
CA ARG A 508 14.76 23.47 -43.50
C ARG A 508 15.73 24.05 -42.46
N ILE A 509 15.32 24.01 -41.20
CA ILE A 509 16.15 24.42 -40.05
C ILE A 509 16.06 23.35 -38.95
N ALA A 510 17.16 23.13 -38.23
CA ALA A 510 17.20 22.24 -37.08
C ALA A 510 18.39 22.54 -36.16
N ALA A 511 18.33 22.09 -34.91
CA ALA A 511 19.43 22.17 -33.96
C ALA A 511 20.14 20.81 -33.82
N ARG A 512 21.23 20.63 -34.56
CA ARG A 512 21.99 19.36 -34.60
C ARG A 512 23.10 19.35 -33.56
N VAL A 513 23.40 18.17 -33.02
CA VAL A 513 24.60 18.00 -32.19
C VAL A 513 25.83 18.25 -33.08
N PRO A 514 26.78 19.11 -32.68
CA PRO A 514 27.94 19.42 -33.51
C PRO A 514 28.83 18.19 -33.65
N GLU A 515 29.19 17.85 -34.89
CA GLU A 515 30.06 16.71 -35.21
C GLU A 515 31.53 17.13 -35.23
N GLY A 516 32.41 16.26 -34.70
CA GLY A 516 33.85 16.49 -34.66
C GLY A 516 34.47 16.04 -33.33
N PRO A 517 35.70 16.48 -33.02
CA PRO A 517 36.48 15.90 -31.92
C PRO A 517 36.00 16.35 -30.53
N LYS A 518 36.16 15.45 -29.55
CA LYS A 518 35.68 15.61 -28.17
C LYS A 518 36.31 16.78 -27.43
N ASP A 519 37.56 17.11 -27.71
CA ASP A 519 38.29 18.23 -27.09
C ASP A 519 37.70 19.60 -27.44
N GLN A 520 37.08 19.70 -28.61
CA GLN A 520 36.32 20.88 -29.07
C GLN A 520 34.86 20.88 -28.60
N GLY A 521 34.47 19.90 -27.76
CA GLY A 521 33.09 19.75 -27.29
C GLY A 521 32.13 19.31 -28.39
N GLN A 522 32.59 18.46 -29.31
CA GLN A 522 31.81 17.92 -30.41
C GLN A 522 31.66 16.39 -30.29
N PHE A 523 30.80 15.80 -31.12
CA PHE A 523 30.46 14.39 -31.06
C PHE A 523 31.08 13.59 -32.20
N THR A 524 31.96 12.64 -31.83
CA THR A 524 32.41 11.55 -32.71
C THR A 524 32.19 10.22 -31.98
N PRO A 525 31.39 9.27 -32.52
CA PRO A 525 31.02 8.03 -31.82
C PRO A 525 32.21 7.27 -31.22
N ASN A 526 33.29 7.10 -31.98
CA ASN A 526 34.47 6.33 -31.57
C ASN A 526 35.27 6.95 -30.40
N GLU A 527 35.04 8.22 -30.06
CA GLU A 527 35.68 8.88 -28.91
C GLU A 527 34.84 8.77 -27.62
N TRP A 528 33.56 8.42 -27.76
CA TRP A 528 32.61 8.37 -26.65
C TRP A 528 32.16 6.94 -26.31
N LEU A 529 32.09 6.06 -27.31
CA LEU A 529 31.60 4.69 -27.22
C LEU A 529 32.75 3.66 -27.29
N ASP A 530 32.47 2.41 -26.94
CA ASP A 530 33.46 1.34 -27.08
C ASP A 530 33.50 0.84 -28.52
N ARG A 531 34.61 0.19 -28.90
CA ARG A 531 34.83 -0.25 -30.28
C ARG A 531 33.74 -1.24 -30.70
N GLY A 532 32.97 -0.88 -31.73
CA GLY A 532 31.90 -1.69 -32.30
C GLY A 532 30.49 -1.31 -31.85
N ASP A 533 30.34 -0.58 -30.74
CA ASP A 533 29.04 -0.13 -30.22
C ASP A 533 28.28 0.72 -31.24
N GLU A 534 28.99 1.59 -31.97
CA GLU A 534 28.42 2.50 -32.98
C GLU A 534 27.55 1.78 -34.04
N ARG A 535 27.89 0.52 -34.39
CA ARG A 535 27.16 -0.26 -35.41
C ARG A 535 25.94 -0.96 -34.83
N THR A 536 25.96 -1.24 -33.54
CA THR A 536 24.90 -1.98 -32.84
C THR A 536 23.83 -1.08 -32.26
N MET A 537 24.12 0.21 -32.07
CA MET A 537 23.25 1.19 -31.43
C MET A 537 22.72 2.23 -32.42
N ALA A 538 21.45 2.60 -32.27
CA ALA A 538 20.87 3.76 -32.95
C ALA A 538 21.44 5.08 -32.39
N LYS A 539 21.39 6.16 -33.18
CA LYS A 539 22.02 7.45 -32.83
C LYS A 539 21.54 8.02 -31.49
N PHE A 540 20.24 7.92 -31.18
CA PHE A 540 19.71 8.37 -29.88
C PHE A 540 20.31 7.56 -28.70
N THR A 541 20.54 6.26 -28.88
CA THR A 541 21.20 5.42 -27.88
C THR A 541 22.68 5.81 -27.72
N GLN A 542 23.36 6.15 -28.82
CA GLN A 542 24.74 6.63 -28.79
C GLN A 542 24.87 7.92 -27.98
N TYR A 543 23.98 8.90 -28.20
CA TYR A 543 23.94 10.14 -27.41
C TYR A 543 23.70 9.85 -25.93
N ALA A 544 22.77 8.95 -25.60
CA ALA A 544 22.49 8.56 -24.23
C ALA A 544 23.71 7.95 -23.53
N LEU A 545 24.44 7.04 -24.18
CA LEU A 545 25.62 6.42 -23.59
C LEU A 545 26.77 7.41 -23.41
N ALA A 546 26.95 8.34 -24.34
CA ALA A 546 27.94 9.40 -24.21
C ALA A 546 27.61 10.33 -23.03
N ALA A 547 26.34 10.74 -22.87
CA ALA A 547 25.89 11.55 -21.74
C ALA A 547 25.97 10.76 -20.42
N ALA A 548 25.56 9.50 -20.38
CA ALA A 548 25.63 8.65 -19.19
C ALA A 548 27.08 8.42 -18.75
N ARG A 549 28.02 8.23 -19.69
CA ARG A 549 29.45 8.14 -19.37
C ARG A 549 29.97 9.42 -18.71
N GLN A 550 29.54 10.59 -19.18
CA GLN A 550 29.88 11.86 -18.53
C GLN A 550 29.31 11.91 -17.10
N ALA A 551 28.02 11.60 -16.94
CA ALA A 551 27.34 11.68 -15.66
C ALA A 551 27.90 10.70 -14.61
N LEU A 552 28.21 9.47 -15.00
CA LEU A 552 28.83 8.47 -14.13
C LEU A 552 30.25 8.86 -13.71
N ASN A 553 31.03 9.43 -14.65
CA ASN A 553 32.36 9.94 -14.34
C ASN A 553 32.30 11.14 -13.39
N ASP A 554 31.38 12.08 -13.61
CA ASP A 554 31.19 13.26 -12.75
C ASP A 554 30.69 12.88 -11.35
N ALA A 555 29.87 11.83 -11.24
CA ALA A 555 29.43 11.27 -9.97
C ALA A 555 30.49 10.42 -9.26
N GLU A 556 31.58 10.04 -9.96
CA GLU A 556 32.56 9.04 -9.54
C GLU A 556 31.88 7.73 -9.07
N TRP A 557 30.88 7.25 -9.84
CA TRP A 557 30.09 6.08 -9.47
C TRP A 557 30.19 4.95 -10.50
N ILE A 558 31.04 3.96 -10.22
CA ILE A 558 31.12 2.70 -10.98
C ILE A 558 31.26 1.54 -9.98
N PRO A 559 30.14 1.06 -9.41
CA PRO A 559 30.17 0.03 -8.37
C PRO A 559 30.74 -1.29 -8.89
N GLN A 560 31.59 -1.92 -8.09
CA GLN A 560 32.21 -3.20 -8.42
C GLN A 560 31.51 -4.37 -7.71
N ASP A 561 31.02 -4.16 -6.49
CA ASP A 561 30.34 -5.17 -5.70
C ASP A 561 28.89 -5.42 -6.16
N ASP A 562 28.40 -6.62 -5.90
CA ASP A 562 27.09 -7.07 -6.38
C ASP A 562 25.94 -6.30 -5.72
N LEU A 563 26.07 -5.91 -4.45
CA LEU A 563 25.02 -5.19 -3.75
C LEU A 563 24.84 -3.81 -4.37
N SER A 564 25.89 -3.01 -4.53
CA SER A 564 25.78 -1.69 -5.14
C SER A 564 25.33 -1.76 -6.61
N LYS A 565 25.67 -2.82 -7.35
CA LYS A 565 25.10 -3.08 -8.68
C LYS A 565 23.59 -3.35 -8.64
N GLN A 566 23.10 -4.16 -7.69
CA GLN A 566 21.66 -4.39 -7.46
C GLN A 566 20.93 -3.13 -6.99
N ARG A 567 21.63 -2.22 -6.32
CA ARG A 567 21.10 -0.95 -5.84
C ARG A 567 21.27 0.22 -6.81
N THR A 568 21.86 -0.02 -7.98
CA THR A 568 21.99 0.96 -9.07
C THR A 568 21.04 0.61 -10.20
N GLY A 569 20.09 1.48 -10.50
CA GLY A 569 19.17 1.34 -11.63
C GLY A 569 19.43 2.35 -12.74
N VAL A 570 18.69 2.20 -13.83
CA VAL A 570 18.74 3.07 -15.02
C VAL A 570 17.32 3.41 -15.45
N CYS A 571 17.04 4.69 -15.67
CA CYS A 571 15.81 5.17 -16.26
C CYS A 571 16.15 6.13 -17.40
N ILE A 572 16.13 5.69 -18.66
CA ILE A 572 16.42 6.59 -19.80
C ILE A 572 15.32 6.45 -20.83
N GLY A 573 14.65 7.57 -21.15
CA GLY A 573 13.57 7.62 -22.12
C GLY A 573 13.96 8.22 -23.47
N SER A 574 13.14 7.98 -24.49
CA SER A 574 13.14 8.68 -25.79
C SER A 574 11.69 8.87 -26.24
N GLY A 575 11.41 9.98 -26.93
CA GLY A 575 10.06 10.32 -27.36
C GLY A 575 9.62 9.55 -28.60
N MET A 576 10.53 9.32 -29.56
CA MET A 576 10.20 8.69 -30.84
C MET A 576 11.10 7.50 -31.23
N GLY A 577 12.18 7.23 -30.48
CA GLY A 577 13.14 6.19 -30.82
C GLY A 577 13.93 6.52 -32.10
N SER A 578 14.23 5.50 -32.91
CA SER A 578 15.00 5.67 -34.15
C SER A 578 14.13 5.62 -35.40
N LEU A 579 13.73 6.80 -35.90
CA LEU A 579 12.96 6.89 -37.14
C LEU A 579 13.78 6.48 -38.37
N GLU A 580 15.06 6.83 -38.39
CA GLU A 580 15.99 6.47 -39.46
C GLU A 580 16.07 4.95 -39.66
N ASP A 581 16.31 4.20 -38.58
CA ASP A 581 16.38 2.74 -38.65
C ASP A 581 15.06 2.10 -39.12
N ILE A 582 13.91 2.66 -38.72
CA ILE A 582 12.58 2.20 -39.17
C ILE A 582 12.40 2.44 -40.67
N VAL A 583 12.71 3.64 -41.16
CA VAL A 583 12.54 4.00 -42.57
C VAL A 583 13.50 3.19 -43.44
N SER A 584 14.77 3.12 -43.06
CA SER A 584 15.78 2.36 -43.82
C SER A 584 15.47 0.86 -43.87
N ALA A 585 15.00 0.26 -42.76
CA ALA A 585 14.57 -1.12 -42.76
C ALA A 585 13.32 -1.37 -43.63
N SER A 586 12.37 -0.43 -43.63
CA SER A 586 11.17 -0.49 -44.48
C SER A 586 11.51 -0.43 -45.97
N LEU A 587 12.42 0.48 -46.36
CA LEU A 587 12.92 0.57 -47.73
C LEU A 587 13.69 -0.69 -48.16
N ALA A 588 14.56 -1.21 -47.29
CA ALA A 588 15.29 -2.45 -47.56
C ALA A 588 14.34 -3.66 -47.70
N TYR A 589 13.30 -3.74 -46.86
CA TYR A 589 12.27 -4.78 -46.95
C TYR A 589 11.47 -4.68 -48.25
N SER A 590 11.06 -3.47 -48.64
CA SER A 590 10.32 -3.24 -49.89
C SER A 590 11.15 -3.62 -51.13
N ALA A 591 12.44 -3.27 -51.13
CA ALA A 591 13.33 -3.52 -52.26
C ALA A 591 13.78 -4.98 -52.40
N SER A 592 13.88 -5.74 -51.31
CA SER A 592 14.58 -7.05 -51.32
C SER A 592 14.01 -8.11 -50.37
N GLY A 593 12.87 -7.84 -49.74
CA GLY A 593 12.19 -8.76 -48.81
C GLY A 593 12.89 -8.92 -47.46
N HIS A 594 12.35 -9.82 -46.62
CA HIS A 594 12.75 -9.97 -45.21
C HIS A 594 14.23 -10.32 -44.99
N ARG A 595 14.89 -11.00 -45.94
CA ARG A 595 16.28 -11.47 -45.78
C ARG A 595 17.31 -10.34 -45.69
N LYS A 596 16.94 -9.10 -46.05
CA LYS A 596 17.82 -7.92 -45.95
C LYS A 596 17.61 -7.11 -44.66
N ILE A 597 16.68 -7.50 -43.80
CA ILE A 597 16.51 -6.85 -42.50
C ILE A 597 17.64 -7.29 -41.57
N SER A 598 18.34 -6.31 -40.98
CA SER A 598 19.42 -6.57 -40.02
C SER A 598 18.87 -7.29 -38.77
N PRO A 599 19.57 -8.32 -38.23
CA PRO A 599 19.22 -8.91 -36.94
C PRO A 599 19.21 -7.89 -35.79
N MET A 600 19.97 -6.79 -35.94
CA MET A 600 20.01 -5.70 -34.97
C MET A 600 18.86 -4.71 -35.11
N PHE A 601 17.96 -4.87 -36.09
CA PHE A 601 16.86 -3.93 -36.32
C PHE A 601 16.00 -3.72 -35.07
N VAL A 602 15.47 -4.79 -34.48
CA VAL A 602 14.59 -4.69 -33.31
C VAL A 602 15.31 -4.06 -32.11
N PRO A 603 16.51 -4.53 -31.70
CA PRO A 603 17.27 -3.87 -30.64
C PRO A 603 17.60 -2.38 -30.92
N ARG A 604 17.74 -1.97 -32.18
CA ARG A 604 18.07 -0.58 -32.51
C ARG A 604 16.87 0.37 -32.39
N ILE A 605 15.65 -0.10 -32.65
CA ILE A 605 14.45 0.77 -32.67
C ILE A 605 13.74 0.88 -31.32
N LEU A 606 13.99 -0.03 -30.39
CA LEU A 606 13.32 -0.05 -29.08
C LEU A 606 13.76 1.11 -28.19
N VAL A 607 12.81 1.94 -27.76
CA VAL A 607 13.06 3.12 -26.90
C VAL A 607 13.85 2.77 -25.64
N ASN A 608 13.56 1.64 -25.01
CA ASN A 608 14.21 1.22 -23.76
C ASN A 608 15.67 0.79 -23.93
N MET A 609 16.19 0.68 -25.14
CA MET A 609 17.54 0.18 -25.38
C MET A 609 18.63 1.17 -24.99
N ALA A 610 18.33 2.47 -24.90
CA ALA A 610 19.22 3.43 -24.25
C ALA A 610 19.54 3.04 -22.80
N ALA A 611 18.51 2.65 -22.02
CA ALA A 611 18.69 2.14 -20.67
C ALA A 611 19.31 0.73 -20.66
N GLY A 612 18.85 -0.16 -21.55
CA GLY A 612 19.32 -1.55 -21.65
C GLY A 612 20.80 -1.68 -21.98
N HIS A 613 21.33 -0.86 -22.89
CA HIS A 613 22.76 -0.87 -23.19
C HIS A 613 23.61 -0.44 -21.99
N LEU A 614 23.14 0.52 -21.19
CA LEU A 614 23.86 0.97 -20.01
C LEU A 614 23.87 -0.09 -18.90
N THR A 615 22.75 -0.77 -18.66
CA THR A 615 22.68 -1.86 -17.67
C THR A 615 23.58 -3.02 -18.05
N MET A 616 23.59 -3.44 -19.32
CA MET A 616 24.49 -4.48 -19.82
C MET A 616 25.96 -4.08 -19.70
N LYS A 617 26.30 -2.83 -20.01
CA LYS A 617 27.68 -2.33 -19.99
C LYS A 617 28.30 -2.32 -18.60
N HIS A 618 27.54 -1.87 -17.59
CA HIS A 618 28.05 -1.70 -16.22
C HIS A 618 27.61 -2.80 -15.24
N GLY A 619 26.75 -3.73 -15.68
CA GLY A 619 26.19 -4.77 -14.83
C GLY A 619 25.23 -4.22 -13.78
N PHE A 620 24.54 -3.11 -14.06
CA PHE A 620 23.52 -2.54 -13.17
C PHE A 620 22.29 -3.44 -13.13
N GLN A 621 21.85 -3.81 -11.93
CA GLN A 621 20.81 -4.81 -11.67
C GLN A 621 19.60 -4.24 -10.92
N GLY A 622 19.60 -2.94 -10.62
CA GLY A 622 18.44 -2.23 -10.07
C GLY A 622 17.33 -2.02 -11.11
N PRO A 623 16.35 -1.13 -10.82
CA PRO A 623 15.26 -0.82 -11.75
C PRO A 623 15.77 -0.44 -13.14
N ASN A 624 15.38 -1.18 -14.17
CA ASN A 624 15.66 -0.89 -15.57
C ASN A 624 14.35 -0.41 -16.23
N HIS A 625 14.25 0.91 -16.44
CA HIS A 625 13.01 1.56 -16.84
C HIS A 625 13.23 2.51 -18.04
N ALA A 626 12.20 2.72 -18.83
CA ALA A 626 12.21 3.70 -19.91
C ALA A 626 10.80 4.23 -20.12
N VAL A 627 10.66 5.55 -20.11
CA VAL A 627 9.41 6.25 -20.38
C VAL A 627 9.42 6.82 -21.79
N SER A 628 8.24 6.99 -22.39
CA SER A 628 8.05 7.56 -23.72
C SER A 628 6.77 8.40 -23.71
N THR A 629 6.91 9.67 -23.32
CA THR A 629 5.81 10.62 -23.12
C THR A 629 6.06 11.91 -23.88
N ALA A 630 6.38 11.79 -25.17
CA ALA A 630 6.70 12.91 -26.07
C ALA A 630 7.74 13.87 -25.45
N CYS A 631 7.49 15.18 -25.47
CA CYS A 631 8.39 16.22 -24.97
C CYS A 631 8.63 16.16 -23.45
N THR A 632 7.79 15.43 -22.71
CA THR A 632 7.85 15.30 -21.24
C THR A 632 8.74 14.15 -20.78
N THR A 633 9.21 13.31 -21.73
CA THR A 633 9.98 12.08 -21.48
C THR A 633 11.15 12.26 -20.52
N GLY A 634 12.05 13.21 -20.78
CA GLY A 634 13.21 13.44 -19.91
C GLY A 634 12.82 13.88 -18.49
N ALA A 635 11.80 14.73 -18.34
CA ALA A 635 11.33 15.17 -17.03
C ALA A 635 10.66 14.03 -16.25
N HIS A 636 9.83 13.22 -16.90
CA HIS A 636 9.25 12.02 -16.31
C HIS A 636 10.31 11.01 -15.90
N SER A 637 11.31 10.77 -16.74
CA SER A 637 12.40 9.86 -16.42
C SER A 637 13.14 10.24 -15.13
N LEU A 638 13.49 11.53 -14.96
CA LEU A 638 14.11 12.02 -13.74
C LEU A 638 13.17 11.93 -12.53
N GLY A 639 11.90 12.30 -12.70
CA GLY A 639 10.90 12.23 -11.64
C GLY A 639 10.63 10.80 -11.17
N ASP A 640 10.49 9.85 -12.09
CA ASP A 640 10.25 8.43 -11.81
C ASP A 640 11.50 7.79 -11.17
N ALA A 641 12.69 8.11 -11.66
CA ALA A 641 13.95 7.71 -11.03
C ALA A 641 14.07 8.21 -9.58
N ALA A 642 13.70 9.47 -9.33
CA ALA A 642 13.65 10.00 -7.97
C ALA A 642 12.62 9.26 -7.10
N ARG A 643 11.49 8.83 -7.66
CA ARG A 643 10.50 8.02 -6.94
C ARG A 643 11.06 6.65 -6.59
N PHE A 644 11.72 5.94 -7.51
CA PHE A 644 12.38 4.66 -7.18
C PHE A 644 13.36 4.81 -6.00
N ILE A 645 14.12 5.90 -5.94
CA ILE A 645 14.97 6.18 -4.78
C ILE A 645 14.12 6.52 -3.53
N GLN A 646 13.13 7.40 -3.63
CA GLN A 646 12.28 7.76 -2.47
C GLN A 646 11.59 6.55 -1.83
N TYR A 647 11.21 5.54 -2.63
CA TYR A 647 10.43 4.37 -2.18
C TYR A 647 11.26 3.17 -1.71
N GLY A 648 12.58 3.16 -1.94
CA GLY A 648 13.42 2.05 -1.47
C GLY A 648 13.99 1.17 -2.58
N ASP A 649 13.59 1.36 -3.84
CA ASP A 649 13.87 0.43 -4.93
C ASP A 649 15.33 0.47 -5.40
N ALA A 650 15.98 1.64 -5.33
CA ALA A 650 17.39 1.84 -5.66
C ALA A 650 18.03 2.89 -4.75
N ASP A 651 19.35 2.87 -4.59
CA ASP A 651 20.10 3.93 -3.90
C ASP A 651 20.72 4.91 -4.91
N VAL A 652 20.98 4.45 -6.13
CA VAL A 652 21.46 5.26 -7.25
C VAL A 652 20.63 4.97 -8.50
N MET A 653 20.28 6.01 -9.26
CA MET A 653 19.62 5.91 -10.55
C MET A 653 20.35 6.75 -11.59
N VAL A 654 20.73 6.15 -12.71
CA VAL A 654 21.17 6.91 -13.90
C VAL A 654 19.92 7.26 -14.71
N ALA A 655 19.56 8.55 -14.72
CA ALA A 655 18.26 9.00 -15.22
C ALA A 655 18.40 10.05 -16.33
N GLY A 656 17.55 10.03 -17.35
CA GLY A 656 17.67 10.99 -18.46
C GLY A 656 16.73 10.81 -19.63
N GLY A 657 16.93 11.67 -20.63
CA GLY A 657 16.23 11.60 -21.91
C GLY A 657 17.20 11.72 -23.08
N THR A 658 16.85 11.09 -24.19
CA THR A 658 17.62 11.17 -25.44
C THR A 658 16.70 11.22 -26.65
N GLU A 659 17.14 11.92 -27.70
CA GLU A 659 16.44 11.95 -28.99
C GLU A 659 17.44 12.19 -30.14
N ALA A 660 17.19 11.55 -31.28
CA ALA A 660 17.89 11.79 -32.55
C ALA A 660 16.88 11.70 -33.71
N ALA A 661 15.95 12.66 -33.74
CA ALA A 661 14.77 12.61 -34.60
C ALA A 661 14.83 13.53 -35.83
N ILE A 662 15.96 14.19 -36.07
CA ILE A 662 16.12 15.09 -37.22
C ILE A 662 16.22 14.24 -38.48
N HIS A 663 15.07 14.03 -39.12
CA HIS A 663 14.93 13.21 -40.32
C HIS A 663 13.89 13.86 -41.25
N PRO A 664 14.02 13.78 -42.59
CA PRO A 664 13.08 14.42 -43.52
C PRO A 664 11.61 14.09 -43.23
N LEU A 665 11.32 12.82 -42.92
CA LEU A 665 9.97 12.37 -42.56
C LEU A 665 9.44 13.01 -41.26
N ALA A 666 10.29 13.16 -40.24
CA ALA A 666 9.89 13.81 -38.99
C ALA A 666 9.60 15.29 -39.23
N ILE A 667 10.50 16.01 -39.91
CA ILE A 667 10.30 17.42 -40.25
C ILE A 667 9.02 17.60 -41.08
N ALA A 668 8.80 16.78 -42.10
CA ALA A 668 7.57 16.81 -42.89
C ALA A 668 6.31 16.58 -42.05
N GLY A 669 6.37 15.66 -41.07
CA GLY A 669 5.28 15.37 -40.15
C GLY A 669 4.91 16.55 -39.24
N PHE A 670 5.90 17.25 -38.70
CA PHE A 670 5.71 18.39 -37.78
C PHE A 670 5.54 19.76 -38.47
N ALA A 671 5.88 19.89 -39.76
CA ALA A 671 5.85 21.17 -40.49
C ALA A 671 4.49 21.53 -41.12
N LYS A 672 3.57 20.57 -41.29
CA LYS A 672 2.67 20.49 -42.46
C LYS A 672 2.04 21.82 -42.96
N TYR A 673 2.37 22.13 -44.22
CA TYR A 673 1.96 23.26 -45.05
C TYR A 673 0.74 22.97 -45.97
N GLU A 674 0.02 24.04 -46.35
CA GLU A 674 -1.09 24.09 -47.33
C GLU A 674 -0.57 24.13 -48.77
N PRO A 675 -1.20 23.47 -49.77
CA PRO A 675 -0.78 23.64 -51.15
C PRO A 675 -1.01 25.08 -51.64
N GLN A 676 0.04 25.72 -52.16
CA GLN A 676 -0.10 26.95 -52.93
C GLN A 676 -0.92 26.67 -54.20
N GLY A 677 -2.15 27.20 -54.28
CA GLY A 677 -2.92 27.23 -55.53
C GLY A 677 -4.40 26.83 -55.49
N PHE A 678 -4.97 26.38 -54.36
CA PHE A 678 -6.40 26.02 -54.33
C PHE A 678 -7.09 26.41 -53.02
N ARG A 679 -7.70 27.60 -53.00
CA ARG A 679 -8.65 28.01 -51.96
C ARG A 679 -10.03 27.51 -52.34
N ILE A 680 -10.41 26.31 -51.89
CA ILE A 680 -11.82 26.02 -51.67
C ILE A 680 -12.08 26.08 -50.17
N SER A 681 -12.85 27.09 -49.78
CA SER A 681 -13.48 27.20 -48.48
C SER A 681 -14.56 26.12 -48.38
N VAL A 682 -14.25 24.97 -47.78
CA VAL A 682 -15.28 24.03 -47.30
C VAL A 682 -14.98 23.73 -45.84
N GLY A 683 -15.94 24.06 -44.96
CA GLY A 683 -15.82 23.97 -43.52
C GLY A 683 -15.71 22.53 -43.00
N SER A 684 -14.48 22.07 -42.77
CA SER A 684 -14.21 20.93 -41.88
C SER A 684 -13.16 21.32 -40.84
N ASP A 685 -13.59 22.04 -39.80
CA ASP A 685 -12.73 22.63 -38.75
C ASP A 685 -12.15 21.61 -37.73
N ASN A 686 -12.14 20.30 -38.02
CA ASN A 686 -11.78 19.26 -37.04
C ASN A 686 -10.60 18.35 -37.44
N LEU A 687 -9.77 18.74 -38.42
CA LEU A 687 -8.53 18.00 -38.71
C LEU A 687 -7.36 18.94 -39.10
N SER A 688 -7.14 19.99 -38.31
CA SER A 688 -5.94 20.82 -38.45
C SER A 688 -4.71 20.06 -37.94
N ARG A 689 -3.90 19.63 -38.90
CA ARG A 689 -2.62 18.91 -38.74
C ARG A 689 -1.57 19.79 -38.03
N ALA A 690 -0.62 19.17 -37.33
CA ALA A 690 0.38 19.83 -36.47
C ALA A 690 1.27 20.85 -37.22
N LYS A 691 0.84 22.11 -37.32
CA LYS A 691 1.66 23.26 -37.76
C LYS A 691 2.55 23.69 -36.58
N SER A 692 3.58 22.88 -36.27
CA SER A 692 4.32 23.04 -35.02
C SER A 692 5.75 23.56 -35.17
N LEU A 693 6.31 23.55 -36.39
CA LEU A 693 7.67 24.02 -36.66
C LEU A 693 7.71 25.47 -37.16
N ALA A 694 8.74 26.20 -36.76
CA ALA A 694 9.06 27.50 -37.36
C ALA A 694 9.54 27.32 -38.81
N SER A 695 9.08 28.20 -39.71
CA SER A 695 9.42 28.21 -41.13
C SER A 695 9.89 29.60 -41.59
N GLY A 696 10.63 29.67 -42.70
CA GLY A 696 11.03 30.94 -43.31
C GLY A 696 12.32 31.55 -42.73
N TYR A 697 13.13 30.76 -42.02
CA TYR A 697 14.35 31.21 -41.35
C TYR A 697 15.63 30.60 -41.94
N ASP A 698 15.59 30.09 -43.17
CA ASP A 698 16.70 29.34 -43.75
C ASP A 698 17.98 30.19 -43.88
N ASP A 699 17.84 31.49 -44.16
CA ASP A 699 18.95 32.45 -44.28
C ASP A 699 19.43 33.00 -42.93
N HIS A 700 18.62 32.87 -41.88
CA HIS A 700 18.90 33.40 -40.54
C HIS A 700 18.39 32.42 -39.46
N PRO A 701 18.94 31.17 -39.45
CA PRO A 701 18.42 30.06 -38.67
C PRO A 701 18.47 30.33 -37.16
N THR A 702 19.46 31.09 -36.69
CA THR A 702 19.60 31.41 -35.26
C THR A 702 18.48 32.28 -34.71
N ALA A 703 17.72 33.00 -35.55
CA ALA A 703 16.60 33.87 -35.14
C ALA A 703 15.26 33.12 -35.05
N SER A 704 15.19 31.86 -35.46
CA SER A 704 13.95 31.09 -35.63
C SER A 704 13.24 30.74 -34.31
N SER A 705 13.97 30.19 -33.33
CA SER A 705 13.43 29.87 -32.01
C SER A 705 13.52 31.09 -31.12
N ARG A 706 12.36 31.69 -30.83
CA ARG A 706 12.18 32.93 -30.08
C ARG A 706 11.07 32.77 -29.03
N PRO A 707 11.29 32.02 -27.94
CA PRO A 707 10.26 31.81 -26.93
C PRO A 707 9.75 33.14 -26.36
N PHE A 708 8.44 33.23 -26.13
CA PHE A 708 7.71 34.41 -25.63
C PHE A 708 7.70 35.66 -26.54
N ASP A 709 8.46 35.67 -27.64
CA ASP A 709 8.49 36.81 -28.57
C ASP A 709 7.19 36.91 -29.36
N SER A 710 6.74 38.13 -29.71
CA SER A 710 5.50 38.35 -30.45
C SER A 710 5.49 37.67 -31.81
N ASP A 711 6.67 37.47 -32.40
CA ASP A 711 6.82 36.95 -33.76
C ASP A 711 7.10 35.44 -33.79
N ARG A 712 6.92 34.74 -32.65
CA ARG A 712 7.09 33.29 -32.54
C ARG A 712 6.09 32.53 -33.41
N SER A 713 6.55 31.52 -34.14
CA SER A 713 5.73 30.83 -35.15
C SER A 713 5.79 29.30 -35.11
N GLY A 714 6.52 28.73 -34.16
CA GLY A 714 6.71 27.29 -34.03
C GLY A 714 8.05 26.96 -33.37
N PHE A 715 8.22 25.71 -32.97
CA PHE A 715 9.48 25.25 -32.40
C PHE A 715 10.50 24.89 -33.49
N VAL A 716 11.78 24.84 -33.12
CA VAL A 716 12.82 24.26 -33.98
C VAL A 716 13.19 22.89 -33.43
N MET A 717 13.14 21.86 -34.27
CA MET A 717 13.49 20.51 -33.85
C MET A 717 14.99 20.40 -33.54
N GLY A 718 15.32 19.83 -32.39
CA GLY A 718 16.69 19.54 -31.98
C GLY A 718 16.91 18.07 -31.65
N GLU A 719 18.16 17.70 -31.44
CA GLU A 719 18.58 16.36 -31.01
C GLU A 719 19.65 16.42 -29.91
N GLY A 720 19.81 15.33 -29.16
CA GLY A 720 20.79 15.24 -28.09
C GLY A 720 20.35 14.35 -26.94
N ALA A 721 21.07 14.41 -25.82
CA ALA A 721 20.78 13.68 -24.59
C ALA A 721 21.19 14.47 -23.35
N GLY A 722 20.39 14.34 -22.29
CA GLY A 722 20.72 14.79 -20.94
C GLY A 722 20.58 13.64 -19.97
N VAL A 723 21.64 13.38 -19.19
CA VAL A 723 21.67 12.31 -18.19
C VAL A 723 22.20 12.85 -16.88
N VAL A 724 21.56 12.46 -15.78
CA VAL A 724 21.97 12.75 -14.41
C VAL A 724 22.16 11.47 -13.62
N VAL A 725 23.02 11.51 -12.61
CA VAL A 725 23.07 10.51 -11.55
C VAL A 725 22.28 11.06 -10.36
N LEU A 726 21.15 10.41 -10.07
CA LEU A 726 20.35 10.64 -8.86
C LEU A 726 20.76 9.66 -7.79
N GLU A 727 20.83 10.13 -6.55
CA GLU A 727 21.37 9.33 -5.44
C GLU A 727 20.63 9.64 -4.13
N GLU A 728 20.50 8.62 -3.29
CA GLU A 728 19.98 8.79 -1.93
C GLU A 728 20.94 9.68 -1.11
N LEU A 729 20.41 10.71 -0.45
CA LEU A 729 21.22 11.73 0.21
C LEU A 729 22.24 11.16 1.20
N GLU A 730 21.83 10.24 2.07
CA GLU A 730 22.74 9.70 3.08
C GLU A 730 23.79 8.76 2.44
N HIS A 731 23.44 8.06 1.37
CA HIS A 731 24.38 7.31 0.53
C HIS A 731 25.43 8.23 -0.11
N ALA A 732 25.00 9.33 -0.74
CA ALA A 732 25.89 10.35 -1.30
C ALA A 732 26.83 10.94 -0.25
N LYS A 733 26.29 11.30 0.92
CA LYS A 733 27.07 11.82 2.06
C LYS A 733 28.10 10.81 2.56
N ARG A 734 27.72 9.54 2.75
CA ARG A 734 28.63 8.48 3.26
C ARG A 734 29.85 8.28 2.38
N ARG A 735 29.71 8.41 1.06
CA ARG A 735 30.84 8.26 0.12
C ARG A 735 31.54 9.58 -0.23
N GLY A 736 31.11 10.71 0.34
CA GLY A 736 31.70 12.02 0.06
C GLY A 736 31.42 12.55 -1.35
N ALA A 737 30.28 12.19 -1.95
CA ALA A 737 29.92 12.61 -3.29
C ALA A 737 29.76 14.15 -3.40
N LYS A 738 30.15 14.71 -4.54
CA LYS A 738 29.74 16.08 -4.91
C LYS A 738 28.23 16.11 -5.08
N ILE A 739 27.57 17.12 -4.50
CA ILE A 739 26.12 17.30 -4.62
C ILE A 739 25.85 18.65 -5.30
N TYR A 740 25.14 18.61 -6.43
CA TYR A 740 24.78 19.81 -7.19
C TYR A 740 23.52 20.49 -6.66
N ALA A 741 22.46 19.70 -6.45
CA ALA A 741 21.14 20.14 -6.00
C ALA A 741 20.34 18.95 -5.42
N GLU A 742 19.25 19.25 -4.72
CA GLU A 742 18.26 18.25 -4.28
C GLU A 742 17.04 18.30 -5.20
N LEU A 743 16.58 17.14 -5.67
CA LEU A 743 15.31 17.00 -6.37
C LEU A 743 14.19 16.83 -5.34
N ARG A 744 13.65 17.96 -4.87
CA ARG A 744 12.63 18.02 -3.79
C ARG A 744 11.23 17.69 -4.27
N GLY A 745 10.86 18.07 -5.49
CA GLY A 745 9.49 17.99 -5.98
C GLY A 745 9.36 17.40 -7.38
N TYR A 746 8.31 16.61 -7.58
CA TYR A 746 7.91 16.09 -8.88
C TYR A 746 6.38 16.06 -8.96
N GLY A 747 5.83 16.84 -9.89
CA GLY A 747 4.40 16.95 -10.15
C GLY A 747 4.06 16.56 -11.59
N LEU A 748 2.98 15.80 -11.75
CA LEU A 748 2.47 15.38 -13.06
C LEU A 748 1.02 15.81 -13.21
N SER A 749 0.57 16.05 -14.43
CA SER A 749 -0.85 16.19 -14.75
C SER A 749 -1.15 15.76 -16.20
N GLY A 750 -2.45 15.66 -16.51
CA GLY A 750 -2.92 15.49 -17.88
C GLY A 750 -3.91 16.62 -18.22
N ASP A 751 -3.84 17.15 -19.44
CA ASP A 751 -4.75 18.22 -19.88
C ASP A 751 -6.18 17.71 -20.13
N ALA A 752 -6.30 16.46 -20.60
CA ALA A 752 -7.54 15.85 -21.06
C ALA A 752 -8.33 16.78 -22.01
N HIS A 753 -7.62 17.38 -22.96
CA HIS A 753 -8.15 18.47 -23.80
C HIS A 753 -8.03 18.16 -25.30
N HIS A 754 -6.81 18.10 -25.83
CA HIS A 754 -6.56 17.84 -27.25
C HIS A 754 -5.25 17.06 -27.42
N MET A 755 -5.06 16.41 -28.58
CA MET A 755 -3.90 15.54 -28.82
C MET A 755 -2.58 16.32 -28.98
N THR A 756 -2.61 17.59 -29.40
CA THR A 756 -1.43 18.43 -29.65
C THR A 756 -1.51 19.82 -29.02
N ALA A 757 -2.63 20.51 -29.18
CA ALA A 757 -2.88 21.81 -28.56
C ALA A 757 -3.07 21.72 -27.01
N PRO A 758 -2.41 22.59 -26.23
CA PRO A 758 -2.68 22.73 -24.80
C PRO A 758 -4.01 23.48 -24.57
N PRO A 759 -4.63 23.35 -23.38
CA PRO A 759 -5.77 24.17 -23.01
C PRO A 759 -5.34 25.64 -22.90
N GLU A 760 -6.18 26.55 -23.41
CA GLU A 760 -5.84 27.99 -23.44
C GLU A 760 -5.53 28.54 -22.05
N ASP A 761 -6.24 28.10 -21.01
CA ASP A 761 -6.03 28.54 -19.63
C ASP A 761 -4.76 27.97 -18.97
N GLY A 762 -4.07 27.02 -19.61
CA GLY A 762 -2.88 26.37 -19.06
C GLY A 762 -3.16 25.52 -17.80
N ARG A 763 -4.42 25.10 -17.55
CA ARG A 763 -4.80 24.45 -16.28
C ARG A 763 -4.01 23.19 -15.95
N GLY A 764 -3.62 22.39 -16.96
CA GLY A 764 -2.82 21.19 -16.74
C GLY A 764 -1.38 21.53 -16.34
N ALA A 765 -0.75 22.46 -17.05
CA ALA A 765 0.55 23.02 -16.67
C ALA A 765 0.53 23.57 -15.24
N ALA A 766 -0.47 24.38 -14.89
CA ALA A 766 -0.65 24.92 -13.54
C ALA A 766 -0.81 23.81 -12.48
N LEU A 767 -1.57 22.77 -12.79
CA LEU A 767 -1.75 21.62 -11.89
C LEU A 767 -0.45 20.83 -11.67
N SER A 768 0.37 20.65 -12.71
CA SER A 768 1.65 19.96 -12.60
C SER A 768 2.64 20.76 -11.73
N MET A 769 2.73 22.08 -11.92
CA MET A 769 3.53 22.98 -11.08
C MET A 769 3.06 22.96 -9.62
N LYS A 770 1.75 23.12 -9.36
CA LYS A 770 1.18 23.04 -8.01
C LYS A 770 1.50 21.72 -7.31
N ARG A 771 1.45 20.59 -8.04
CA ARG A 771 1.81 19.27 -7.51
C ARG A 771 3.30 19.14 -7.22
N ALA A 772 4.17 19.73 -8.04
CA ALA A 772 5.61 19.74 -7.79
C ALA A 772 5.95 20.55 -6.53
N LEU A 773 5.35 21.74 -6.38
CA LEU A 773 5.47 22.57 -5.17
C LEU A 773 4.96 21.85 -3.93
N ALA A 774 3.78 21.22 -4.01
CA ALA A 774 3.22 20.43 -2.92
C ALA A 774 4.12 19.24 -2.54
N ALA A 775 4.73 18.57 -3.52
CA ALA A 775 5.69 17.49 -3.29
C ALA A 775 6.98 17.99 -2.64
N ALA A 776 7.48 19.16 -3.07
CA ALA A 776 8.65 19.83 -2.48
C ALA A 776 8.38 20.43 -1.10
N LYS A 777 7.10 20.62 -0.74
CA LYS A 777 6.65 21.36 0.44
C LYS A 777 7.13 22.82 0.44
N LEU A 778 7.11 23.45 -0.73
CA LEU A 778 7.45 24.85 -0.93
C LEU A 778 6.21 25.66 -1.35
N GLY A 779 6.10 26.88 -0.87
CA GLY A 779 5.14 27.87 -1.31
C GLY A 779 5.61 28.64 -2.55
N SER A 780 4.68 29.31 -3.23
CA SER A 780 4.95 30.10 -4.44
C SER A 780 6.01 31.19 -4.23
N ALA A 781 6.13 31.75 -3.02
CA ALA A 781 7.11 32.78 -2.68
C ALA A 781 8.57 32.29 -2.55
N GLU A 782 8.76 30.97 -2.52
CA GLU A 782 10.08 30.34 -2.32
C GLU A 782 10.77 29.97 -3.64
N ILE A 783 10.10 30.13 -4.78
CA ILE A 783 10.66 29.85 -6.11
C ILE A 783 11.27 31.12 -6.70
N ASP A 784 12.53 31.02 -7.12
CA ASP A 784 13.29 32.14 -7.66
C ASP A 784 13.41 32.08 -9.19
N TYR A 785 13.35 30.87 -9.77
CA TYR A 785 13.56 30.63 -11.20
C TYR A 785 12.65 29.54 -11.78
N ILE A 786 12.19 29.73 -13.01
CA ILE A 786 11.50 28.71 -13.81
C ILE A 786 12.21 28.58 -15.16
N ASN A 787 12.77 27.40 -15.44
CA ASN A 787 13.11 27.01 -16.80
C ASN A 787 11.84 26.50 -17.49
N ALA A 788 11.31 27.33 -18.37
CA ALA A 788 10.01 27.15 -19.00
C ALA A 788 10.05 26.09 -20.10
N HIS A 789 8.90 25.44 -20.33
CA HIS A 789 8.73 24.59 -21.48
C HIS A 789 8.73 25.38 -22.80
N ALA A 790 8.24 26.62 -22.79
CA ALA A 790 8.04 27.54 -23.91
C ALA A 790 8.90 27.22 -25.14
N THR A 791 8.22 26.72 -26.16
CA THR A 791 8.82 26.12 -27.35
C THR A 791 8.89 27.09 -28.52
N SER A 792 8.55 28.38 -28.31
CA SER A 792 8.34 29.37 -29.38
C SER A 792 7.08 29.09 -30.19
N THR A 793 6.05 28.52 -29.54
CA THR A 793 4.74 28.30 -30.18
C THR A 793 3.74 29.35 -29.67
N PRO A 794 2.86 29.90 -30.54
CA PRO A 794 1.89 30.92 -30.12
C PRO A 794 1.03 30.48 -28.92
N VAL A 795 0.42 29.30 -29.03
CA VAL A 795 -0.52 28.77 -28.03
C VAL A 795 0.18 28.18 -26.80
N GLY A 796 1.34 27.54 -26.98
CA GLY A 796 2.06 26.88 -25.88
C GLY A 796 2.68 27.87 -24.91
N ASP A 797 3.43 28.84 -25.45
CA ASP A 797 4.11 29.86 -24.64
C ASP A 797 3.09 30.71 -23.87
N ALA A 798 1.96 31.05 -24.50
CA ALA A 798 0.88 31.82 -23.88
C ALA A 798 0.16 31.02 -22.76
N ALA A 799 -0.15 29.74 -22.99
CA ALA A 799 -0.76 28.87 -21.99
C ALA A 799 0.16 28.67 -20.77
N GLU A 800 1.47 28.47 -20.98
CA GLU A 800 2.43 28.36 -19.88
C GLU A 800 2.58 29.67 -19.11
N ASN A 801 2.64 30.82 -19.78
CA ASN A 801 2.66 32.13 -19.12
C ASN A 801 1.45 32.33 -18.20
N ARG A 802 0.24 32.03 -18.70
CA ARG A 802 -0.99 32.10 -17.88
C ARG A 802 -0.95 31.13 -16.71
N ALA A 803 -0.47 29.90 -16.92
CA ALA A 803 -0.29 28.93 -15.85
C ALA A 803 0.68 29.42 -14.77
N ILE A 804 1.82 30.01 -15.14
CA ILE A 804 2.78 30.58 -14.19
C ILE A 804 2.11 31.70 -13.38
N LYS A 805 1.44 32.65 -14.04
CA LYS A 805 0.74 33.75 -13.34
C LYS A 805 -0.33 33.23 -12.37
N GLN A 806 -1.03 32.16 -12.72
CA GLN A 806 -2.03 31.51 -11.86
C GLN A 806 -1.41 30.80 -10.64
N VAL A 807 -0.29 30.10 -10.81
CA VAL A 807 0.38 29.37 -9.71
C VAL A 807 1.06 30.33 -8.73
N PHE A 808 1.57 31.44 -9.26
CA PHE A 808 2.35 32.43 -8.53
C PHE A 808 1.59 33.75 -8.34
N GLU A 809 0.26 33.68 -8.24
CA GLU A 809 -0.59 34.84 -7.96
C GLU A 809 -0.09 35.59 -6.72
N GLY A 810 0.09 36.91 -6.83
CA GLY A 810 0.67 37.77 -5.79
C GLY A 810 2.21 37.76 -5.69
N TYR A 811 2.90 36.86 -6.40
CA TYR A 811 4.37 36.70 -6.34
C TYR A 811 5.06 36.65 -7.71
N TRP A 812 4.31 36.57 -8.81
CA TRP A 812 4.84 36.39 -10.17
C TRP A 812 5.83 37.48 -10.59
N ASN A 813 5.71 38.69 -10.03
CA ASN A 813 6.62 39.82 -10.29
C ASN A 813 8.03 39.64 -9.70
N LYS A 814 8.23 38.64 -8.84
CA LYS A 814 9.53 38.31 -8.22
C LYS A 814 10.23 37.12 -8.88
N ILE A 815 9.56 36.44 -9.80
CA ILE A 815 10.06 35.21 -10.43
C ILE A 815 10.76 35.54 -11.73
N ASN A 816 11.88 34.86 -11.96
CA ASN A 816 12.59 34.90 -13.23
C ASN A 816 12.20 33.66 -14.04
N VAL A 817 11.91 33.84 -15.32
CA VAL A 817 11.52 32.76 -16.23
C VAL A 817 12.47 32.80 -17.41
N SER A 818 12.93 31.67 -17.92
CA SER A 818 13.58 31.67 -19.24
C SER A 818 13.36 30.37 -19.97
N SER A 819 13.52 30.39 -21.29
CA SER A 819 13.53 29.18 -22.11
C SER A 819 14.87 29.05 -22.83
N THR A 820 15.58 27.97 -22.51
CA THR A 820 16.86 27.64 -23.15
C THR A 820 16.69 27.08 -24.56
N LYS A 821 15.46 26.84 -25.02
CA LYS A 821 15.17 26.29 -26.35
C LYS A 821 15.50 27.25 -27.49
N GLY A 822 15.60 28.56 -27.22
CA GLY A 822 16.17 29.52 -28.17
C GLY A 822 17.62 29.20 -28.56
N ALA A 823 18.38 28.60 -27.64
CA ALA A 823 19.76 28.20 -27.86
C ALA A 823 19.85 26.76 -28.39
N THR A 824 19.14 25.82 -27.77
CA THR A 824 19.27 24.40 -28.07
C THR A 824 18.34 23.87 -29.15
N GLY A 825 17.34 24.66 -29.56
CA GLY A 825 16.13 24.09 -30.16
C GLY A 825 15.36 23.20 -29.18
N HIS A 826 14.35 22.50 -29.67
CA HIS A 826 13.52 21.59 -28.91
C HIS A 826 13.95 20.14 -29.12
N LEU A 827 14.66 19.58 -28.14
CA LEU A 827 15.22 18.22 -28.18
C LEU A 827 14.18 17.12 -27.89
N LEU A 828 12.88 17.40 -28.09
CA LEU A 828 11.77 16.46 -27.91
C LEU A 828 11.90 15.65 -26.60
N GLY A 829 12.08 14.32 -26.67
CA GLY A 829 12.19 13.47 -25.49
C GLY A 829 13.37 13.78 -24.56
N ALA A 830 14.45 14.39 -25.06
CA ALA A 830 15.59 14.78 -24.24
C ALA A 830 15.43 16.17 -23.58
N ALA A 831 14.51 16.99 -24.06
CA ALA A 831 14.36 18.40 -23.65
C ALA A 831 14.27 18.57 -22.12
N GLY A 832 13.32 17.87 -21.47
CA GLY A 832 13.13 17.99 -20.02
C GLY A 832 14.34 17.56 -19.18
N SER A 833 15.18 16.64 -19.68
CA SER A 833 16.41 16.24 -18.97
C SER A 833 17.56 17.23 -19.16
N VAL A 834 17.72 17.80 -20.36
CA VAL A 834 18.72 18.83 -20.65
C VAL A 834 18.38 20.12 -19.90
N GLU A 835 17.11 20.51 -19.92
CA GLU A 835 16.60 21.67 -19.18
C GLU A 835 16.73 21.49 -17.67
N ALA A 836 16.48 20.29 -17.14
CA ALA A 836 16.75 19.98 -15.74
C ALA A 836 18.23 20.18 -15.38
N ILE A 837 19.17 19.75 -16.22
CA ILE A 837 20.61 19.97 -15.98
C ILE A 837 20.94 21.47 -15.98
N PHE A 838 20.40 22.26 -16.91
CA PHE A 838 20.57 23.71 -16.89
C PHE A 838 19.94 24.36 -15.66
N THR A 839 18.79 23.88 -15.19
CA THR A 839 18.18 24.35 -13.94
C THR A 839 19.02 23.99 -12.71
N ILE A 840 19.59 22.78 -12.66
CA ILE A 840 20.50 22.35 -11.61
C ILE A 840 21.75 23.25 -11.58
N LEU A 841 22.33 23.54 -12.75
CA LEU A 841 23.47 24.44 -12.87
C LEU A 841 23.13 25.89 -12.51
N ALA A 842 21.93 26.36 -12.86
CA ALA A 842 21.44 27.67 -12.44
C ALA A 842 21.37 27.77 -10.91
N VAL A 843 20.78 26.77 -10.23
CA VAL A 843 20.73 26.69 -8.76
C VAL A 843 22.14 26.62 -8.15
N HIS A 844 23.03 25.83 -8.76
CA HIS A 844 24.39 25.61 -8.27
C HIS A 844 25.27 26.85 -8.40
N HIS A 845 25.19 27.55 -9.54
CA HIS A 845 26.02 28.72 -9.85
C HIS A 845 25.37 30.06 -9.50
N ASN A 846 24.06 30.10 -9.22
CA ASN A 846 23.26 31.33 -9.07
C ASN A 846 23.29 32.22 -10.32
N ILE A 847 23.15 31.60 -11.50
CA ILE A 847 23.14 32.29 -12.79
C ILE A 847 21.88 31.89 -13.56
N LEU A 848 21.12 32.87 -14.04
CA LEU A 848 19.92 32.67 -14.85
C LEU A 848 20.30 32.63 -16.34
N PRO A 849 20.07 31.51 -17.06
CA PRO A 849 20.36 31.43 -18.49
C PRO A 849 19.36 32.27 -19.30
N PRO A 850 19.79 32.86 -20.44
CA PRO A 850 18.95 33.76 -21.22
C PRO A 850 17.86 33.06 -22.03
N THR A 851 16.78 33.78 -22.29
CA THR A 851 15.90 33.52 -23.43
C THR A 851 16.43 34.27 -24.65
N LEU A 852 16.98 33.53 -25.61
CA LEU A 852 17.49 34.12 -26.86
C LEU A 852 16.36 34.59 -27.77
N ASN A 853 16.68 35.56 -28.63
CA ASN A 853 15.79 36.14 -29.65
C ASN A 853 14.50 36.77 -29.12
N LEU A 854 14.44 37.11 -27.83
CA LEU A 854 13.32 37.82 -27.24
C LEU A 854 13.52 39.33 -27.38
N HIS A 855 12.98 39.90 -28.45
CA HIS A 855 13.12 41.32 -28.79
C HIS A 855 11.83 42.10 -28.52
N LYS A 856 10.67 41.45 -28.62
CA LYS A 856 9.36 42.09 -28.48
C LYS A 856 8.37 41.18 -27.75
N LEU A 857 7.76 41.69 -26.69
CA LEU A 857 6.74 40.99 -25.90
C LEU A 857 5.33 41.43 -26.31
N ASP A 858 4.37 40.51 -26.30
CA ASP A 858 2.94 40.86 -26.30
C ASP A 858 2.51 41.36 -24.90
N GLU A 859 1.41 42.12 -24.83
CA GLU A 859 0.93 42.76 -23.59
C GLU A 859 0.71 41.76 -22.43
N GLU A 860 0.34 40.51 -22.73
CA GLU A 860 0.11 39.48 -21.71
C GLU A 860 1.41 38.96 -21.04
N PHE A 861 2.56 39.12 -21.70
CA PHE A 861 3.86 38.65 -21.23
C PHE A 861 4.59 39.74 -20.45
N ASN A 862 4.40 39.75 -19.13
CA ASN A 862 4.91 40.80 -18.24
C ASN A 862 5.75 40.28 -17.05
N LEU A 863 6.36 39.10 -17.20
CA LEU A 863 7.34 38.53 -16.25
C LEU A 863 8.76 38.92 -16.65
N ASN A 864 9.76 38.69 -15.78
CA ASN A 864 11.15 38.74 -16.21
C ASN A 864 11.53 37.47 -16.97
N TYR A 865 11.52 37.52 -18.30
CA TYR A 865 11.86 36.38 -19.17
C TYR A 865 13.36 36.21 -19.42
N VAL A 866 14.22 36.89 -18.65
CA VAL A 866 15.69 36.89 -18.81
C VAL A 866 16.08 37.12 -20.28
N PRO A 867 15.63 38.23 -20.90
CA PRO A 867 15.79 38.42 -22.34
C PRO A 867 17.25 38.61 -22.73
N LEU A 868 17.68 37.90 -23.77
CA LEU A 868 18.94 38.05 -24.52
C LEU A 868 20.24 37.71 -23.79
N MET A 869 20.41 38.12 -22.53
CA MET A 869 21.65 37.97 -21.76
C MET A 869 21.42 37.26 -20.43
N ALA A 870 22.38 36.43 -20.03
CA ALA A 870 22.37 35.78 -18.72
C ALA A 870 22.34 36.85 -17.60
N GLN A 871 21.66 36.52 -16.50
CA GLN A 871 21.57 37.42 -15.34
C GLN A 871 22.24 36.77 -14.12
N GLU A 872 23.10 37.53 -13.45
CA GLU A 872 23.83 37.14 -12.23
C GLU A 872 23.41 37.97 -11.02
N GLY A 873 23.95 37.65 -9.83
CA GLY A 873 23.82 38.48 -8.62
C GLY A 873 22.55 38.26 -7.80
N LYS A 874 21.70 37.30 -8.19
CA LYS A 874 20.53 36.86 -7.41
C LYS A 874 20.76 35.45 -6.91
N GLU A 875 20.49 35.20 -5.64
CA GLU A 875 20.48 33.84 -5.12
C GLU A 875 19.32 33.04 -5.71
N ILE A 876 19.58 31.81 -6.16
CA ILE A 876 18.56 30.87 -6.62
C ILE A 876 18.46 29.73 -5.61
N ARG A 877 17.49 29.82 -4.69
CA ARG A 877 17.27 28.84 -3.60
C ARG A 877 16.50 27.63 -4.12
N ALA A 878 15.47 27.89 -4.92
CA ALA A 878 14.64 26.88 -5.55
C ALA A 878 14.27 27.27 -6.98
N ALA A 879 14.24 26.28 -7.86
CA ALA A 879 13.88 26.46 -9.25
C ALA A 879 12.95 25.34 -9.73
N LEU A 880 12.06 25.69 -10.65
CA LEU A 880 11.23 24.75 -11.39
C LEU A 880 11.78 24.54 -12.81
N THR A 881 11.57 23.35 -13.36
CA THR A 881 11.70 23.09 -14.79
C THR A 881 10.43 22.39 -15.28
N ASN A 882 9.87 22.91 -16.36
CA ASN A 882 8.58 22.48 -16.90
C ASN A 882 8.75 21.73 -18.22
N SER A 883 7.92 20.72 -18.43
CA SER A 883 7.81 20.03 -19.73
C SER A 883 6.37 19.64 -20.01
N PHE A 884 5.81 20.13 -21.11
CA PHE A 884 4.41 19.93 -21.51
C PHE A 884 4.35 19.34 -22.91
N GLY A 885 4.02 18.05 -23.01
CA GLY A 885 4.14 17.27 -24.23
C GLY A 885 2.82 17.02 -24.94
N PHE A 886 2.92 16.70 -26.23
CA PHE A 886 1.79 16.17 -27.01
C PHE A 886 1.11 14.99 -26.29
N GLY A 887 -0.20 14.88 -26.47
CA GLY A 887 -1.08 14.04 -25.66
C GLY A 887 -1.57 14.73 -24.39
N GLY A 888 -1.17 15.99 -24.16
CA GLY A 888 -1.52 16.76 -22.97
C GLY A 888 -0.86 16.22 -21.70
N THR A 889 0.37 15.70 -21.80
CA THR A 889 1.12 15.12 -20.70
C THR A 889 2.07 16.14 -20.08
N ASN A 890 1.91 16.45 -18.80
CA ASN A 890 2.63 17.56 -18.16
C ASN A 890 3.48 17.08 -16.98
N ALA A 891 4.69 17.60 -16.88
CA ALA A 891 5.56 17.40 -15.73
C ALA A 891 6.27 18.69 -15.30
N THR A 892 6.45 18.83 -14.00
CA THR A 892 7.31 19.84 -13.39
C THR A 892 8.21 19.18 -12.35
N LEU A 893 9.51 19.49 -12.41
CA LEU A 893 10.49 19.12 -11.40
C LEU A 893 10.89 20.35 -10.59
N CYS A 894 11.13 20.17 -9.29
CA CYS A 894 11.56 21.23 -8.38
C CYS A 894 12.92 20.87 -7.76
N PHE A 895 13.91 21.69 -8.06
CA PHE A 895 15.27 21.57 -7.55
C PHE A 895 15.56 22.67 -6.53
N THR A 896 16.23 22.32 -5.43
CA THR A 896 16.68 23.29 -4.42
C THR A 896 18.18 23.16 -4.18
N LYS A 897 18.78 24.20 -3.61
CA LYS A 897 20.07 24.05 -2.91
C LYS A 897 19.90 23.00 -1.81
N VAL A 898 20.97 22.28 -1.51
CA VAL A 898 20.95 21.26 -0.46
C VAL A 898 21.21 21.95 0.87
N ASP A 899 20.26 21.82 1.79
CA ASP A 899 20.42 22.28 3.17
C ASP A 899 21.66 21.61 3.78
N LYS A 900 22.57 22.41 4.33
CA LYS A 900 23.81 21.93 4.96
C LYS A 900 23.53 20.99 6.13
#